data_AF-A0A836RY39-F1
#
_entry.id   AF-A0A836RY39-F1
#
_cell.length_a   1.000
_cell.length_b   1.000
_cell.length_c   1.000
_cell.angle_alpha   90.00
_cell.angle_beta   90.00
_cell.angle_gamma   90.00
#
_symmetry.space_group_name_H-M   'P 1'
#
loop_
_entity.id
_entity.type
_entity.pdbx_description
1 polymer ?
#
loop_
_entity_poly.entity_id
_entity_poly.type
_entity_poly.pdbx_seq_one_letter_code
_entity_poly.pdbx_strand_id
1 'polypeptide(L)'
;MRKIIINNWLHVALLFLVVAFSPSYAADVRTSERIEAAKDSGVWQVAEGETLLDIARTLFPQSSKLQNRFIKDVTGLNFEIFGSVDQNKFKPGVRIKLPDYALSETGIKARKKTEIPKPIIKPSRVPTEKSQPEKTKTTKTKATSKQKKPARATRDNSASERVQQARRSGKIRVAPGENIFRLARLFFPQRPKARQLFIQDVIKLNPEVFNNARINAIPAGAVLKLPSYVWRDDTKRIQERETKPLPDRAQKQPEKDQQTKTDVSDQQEKNKKDEMQQTGLYTDQYMSESELFTIDVGSKEDQLPGRRLLEMEYQYYFNKDDFLGDETEQGLHTRYRRETMNYGELDFELSLSDFTQDDSTQNHEGSDALITIRQTAMPISNDFLLNNALGHQRSSSDPFLHGGYRFRLPTSPMLGYSSDLFSSNQRIQWFAGLTGAYEGVALQQFNDDGGTLIGASYQQELTPNISVGGQISNLQGHEEVADHSSILLAGKYAPSSNIQSHELHFLADDNSNFGIWSDSKYRFTPGMIFRYGAFYIDPDLLWTDADIADDQQGLYLRFDKQGFRNNFSAGYDYFETGIENNAPITSSNHTVYFNNNYRVNRKLTLGVAGSVSQREFTSTENDEQDSWRVNGFVYYRLPLGTSRFEINVSELNSQNPANSRENNRIRWSHDWKTPQRYRLTTELSAENEKLFEDELQQYTASLIYRQEVFDNLTWGATVSVIRSDSDQLGVQDGTSAGVDARWQMSPHWYTSLSANYNETTTDASTSSFFNTDNNVRTDGLWLTVGYAKTSGRPYPNFGIQNGSSGSGGISGVVFFDENRDGIRQVGEKLVQGVVLLLDGRYEARTDNRGRFEYRPVPSGSHHVRLAVEDLPLPWGLDDESPVQVDVRVRQTAEANFPLVRVDQ
;
A
#
# COMPACT_ATOMS: atom_id res chain seq x y z
N MET A 1 -32.48 -24.85 12.05
CA MET A 1 -31.20 -25.52 12.37
C MET A 1 -29.94 -24.78 11.91
N ARG A 2 -29.96 -23.91 10.90
CA ARG A 2 -28.80 -23.03 10.55
C ARG A 2 -28.51 -21.88 11.55
N LYS A 3 -29.49 -21.39 12.32
CA LYS A 3 -29.29 -20.37 13.39
C LYS A 3 -28.69 -20.91 14.70
N ILE A 4 -28.57 -22.23 14.89
CA ILE A 4 -28.06 -22.84 16.13
C ILE A 4 -26.54 -23.15 16.03
N ILE A 5 -25.98 -23.20 14.82
CA ILE A 5 -24.55 -23.51 14.62
C ILE A 5 -23.67 -22.25 14.77
N ILE A 6 -24.18 -21.06 14.45
CA ILE A 6 -23.42 -19.80 14.52
C ILE A 6 -23.33 -19.27 15.97
N ASN A 7 -24.38 -19.41 16.78
CA ASN A 7 -24.34 -18.99 18.19
C ASN A 7 -23.42 -19.86 19.06
N ASN A 8 -23.20 -21.13 18.69
CA ASN A 8 -22.31 -22.03 19.42
C ASN A 8 -20.83 -21.78 19.11
N TRP A 9 -20.46 -21.30 17.91
CA TRP A 9 -19.07 -20.95 17.60
C TRP A 9 -18.62 -19.66 18.29
N LEU A 10 -19.51 -18.67 18.43
CA LEU A 10 -19.21 -17.45 19.18
C LEU A 10 -19.01 -17.71 20.69
N HIS A 11 -19.78 -18.66 21.26
CA HIS A 11 -19.63 -19.07 22.66
C HIS A 11 -18.37 -19.92 22.89
N VAL A 12 -17.95 -20.74 21.92
CA VAL A 12 -16.70 -21.51 22.00
C VAL A 12 -15.46 -20.61 21.84
N ALA A 13 -15.52 -19.61 20.96
CA ALA A 13 -14.45 -18.61 20.81
C ALA A 13 -14.31 -17.71 22.05
N LEU A 14 -15.42 -17.30 22.68
CA LEU A 14 -15.38 -16.57 23.96
C LEU A 14 -14.94 -17.45 25.14
N LEU A 15 -15.29 -18.74 25.17
CA LEU A 15 -14.80 -19.66 26.22
C LEU A 15 -13.28 -19.89 26.13
N PHE A 16 -12.71 -19.92 24.92
CA PHE A 16 -11.25 -20.02 24.74
C PHE A 16 -10.50 -18.76 25.18
N LEU A 17 -11.12 -17.58 25.07
CA LEU A 17 -10.57 -16.30 25.51
C LEU A 17 -10.62 -16.11 27.05
N VAL A 18 -11.54 -16.79 27.75
CA VAL A 18 -11.69 -16.70 29.21
C VAL A 18 -10.86 -17.74 29.98
N VAL A 19 -10.44 -18.84 29.35
CA VAL A 19 -9.62 -19.89 30.00
C VAL A 19 -8.10 -19.58 29.97
N ALA A 20 -7.64 -18.57 29.23
CA ALA A 20 -6.22 -18.20 29.14
C ALA A 20 -5.70 -17.28 30.27
N PHE A 21 -6.53 -16.92 31.26
CA PHE A 21 -6.09 -16.14 32.43
C PHE A 21 -5.85 -17.02 33.66
N SER A 22 -4.61 -17.50 33.80
CA SER A 22 -4.05 -17.94 35.10
C SER A 22 -2.53 -17.80 35.04
N PRO A 23 -1.90 -16.87 35.79
CA PRO A 23 -0.45 -16.71 35.78
C PRO A 23 0.21 -17.64 36.79
N SER A 24 1.19 -18.43 36.36
CA SER A 24 2.20 -19.01 37.26
C SER A 24 3.58 -18.87 36.63
N TYR A 25 4.35 -17.90 37.14
CA TYR A 25 5.76 -17.67 36.84
C TYR A 25 6.59 -18.75 37.54
N ALA A 26 7.28 -19.60 36.79
CA ALA A 26 8.37 -20.43 37.30
C ALA A 26 9.65 -20.04 36.54
N ALA A 27 10.63 -19.48 37.25
CA ALA A 27 11.96 -19.24 36.71
C ALA A 27 12.77 -20.56 36.77
N ASP A 28 13.49 -20.87 35.70
CA ASP A 28 14.25 -22.11 35.53
C ASP A 28 15.43 -22.20 36.52
N VAL A 29 15.59 -23.34 37.23
CA VAL A 29 16.53 -23.59 38.33
C VAL A 29 17.99 -23.32 37.93
N ARG A 30 18.35 -23.57 36.66
CA ARG A 30 19.70 -23.31 36.11
C ARG A 30 20.08 -21.83 36.08
N THR A 31 19.10 -20.93 36.07
CA THR A 31 19.33 -19.48 35.99
C THR A 31 19.71 -18.91 37.35
N SER A 32 19.15 -19.48 38.43
CA SER A 32 19.39 -19.08 39.81
C SER A 32 20.82 -19.38 40.27
N GLU A 33 21.33 -20.58 39.97
CA GLU A 33 22.70 -21.00 40.32
C GLU A 33 23.78 -20.12 39.66
N ARG A 34 23.56 -19.71 38.41
CA ARG A 34 24.50 -18.82 37.69
C ARG A 34 24.56 -17.41 38.28
N ILE A 35 23.43 -16.91 38.79
CA ILE A 35 23.38 -15.60 39.47
C ILE A 35 24.14 -15.64 40.79
N GLU A 36 23.98 -16.71 41.58
CA GLU A 36 24.72 -16.87 42.84
C GLU A 36 26.22 -17.02 42.59
N ALA A 37 26.63 -17.86 41.64
CA ALA A 37 28.05 -18.02 41.28
C ALA A 37 28.70 -16.72 40.78
N ALA A 38 27.95 -15.88 40.06
CA ALA A 38 28.43 -14.58 39.61
C ALA A 38 28.52 -13.54 40.73
N LYS A 39 27.62 -13.60 41.73
CA LYS A 39 27.69 -12.76 42.94
C LYS A 39 28.91 -13.09 43.79
N ASP A 40 29.24 -14.38 43.94
CA ASP A 40 30.36 -14.83 44.76
C ASP A 40 31.72 -14.57 44.09
N SER A 41 31.81 -14.77 42.77
CA SER A 41 33.07 -14.61 42.02
C SER A 41 33.29 -13.18 41.48
N GLY A 42 32.25 -12.35 41.41
CA GLY A 42 32.29 -11.04 40.76
C GLY A 42 32.45 -11.09 39.23
N VAL A 43 32.32 -12.28 38.64
CA VAL A 43 32.59 -12.55 37.23
C VAL A 43 31.46 -13.39 36.64
N TRP A 44 30.98 -13.00 35.46
CA TRP A 44 30.00 -13.75 34.70
C TRP A 44 30.68 -14.55 33.58
N GLN A 45 30.43 -15.85 33.52
CA GLN A 45 30.90 -16.70 32.44
C GLN A 45 29.80 -16.82 31.36
N VAL A 46 30.11 -16.35 30.15
CA VAL A 46 29.17 -16.26 29.04
C VAL A 46 28.86 -17.65 28.48
N ALA A 47 27.59 -17.99 28.38
CA ALA A 47 27.12 -19.23 27.76
C ALA A 47 27.13 -19.14 26.22
N GLU A 48 26.97 -20.27 25.53
CA GLU A 48 26.95 -20.29 24.07
C GLU A 48 25.77 -19.48 23.51
N GLY A 49 26.07 -18.53 22.62
CA GLY A 49 25.09 -17.62 22.03
C GLY A 49 24.55 -16.51 22.96
N GLU A 50 24.99 -16.45 24.22
CA GLU A 50 24.49 -15.49 25.21
C GLU A 50 25.06 -14.09 24.96
N THR A 51 24.18 -13.08 24.89
CA THR A 51 24.57 -11.68 24.65
C THR A 51 24.66 -10.88 25.96
N LEU A 52 25.29 -9.70 25.91
CA LEU A 52 25.31 -8.78 27.07
C LEU A 52 23.90 -8.36 27.51
N LEU A 53 22.97 -8.27 26.56
CA LEU A 53 21.58 -7.93 26.86
C LEU A 53 20.87 -9.07 27.59
N ASP A 54 21.20 -10.32 27.26
CA ASP A 54 20.65 -11.49 27.95
C ASP A 54 21.19 -11.60 29.37
N ILE A 55 22.49 -11.33 29.57
CA ILE A 55 23.10 -11.24 30.90
C ILE A 55 22.46 -10.11 31.71
N ALA A 56 22.25 -8.94 31.09
CA ALA A 56 21.62 -7.79 31.74
C ALA A 56 20.17 -8.09 32.15
N ARG A 57 19.40 -8.77 31.29
CA ARG A 57 18.02 -9.20 31.58
C ARG A 57 17.98 -10.26 32.67
N THR A 58 18.99 -11.13 32.73
CA THR A 58 19.11 -12.16 33.77
C THR A 58 19.39 -11.53 35.14
N LEU A 59 20.33 -10.58 35.21
CA LEU A 59 20.67 -9.90 36.48
C LEU A 59 19.62 -8.87 36.92
N PHE A 60 18.91 -8.23 35.96
CA PHE A 60 17.94 -7.17 36.24
C PHE A 60 16.65 -7.32 35.43
N PRO A 61 15.86 -8.39 35.64
CA PRO A 61 14.70 -8.71 34.79
C PRO A 61 13.63 -7.61 34.76
N GLN A 62 13.53 -6.84 35.84
CA GLN A 62 12.48 -5.84 36.05
C GLN A 62 12.91 -4.39 35.78
N SER A 63 14.16 -4.13 35.36
CA SER A 63 14.68 -2.76 35.22
C SER A 63 15.54 -2.55 33.97
N SER A 64 14.88 -2.13 32.88
CA SER A 64 15.56 -1.73 31.63
C SER A 64 16.56 -0.58 31.81
N LYS A 65 16.35 0.27 32.83
CA LYS A 65 17.30 1.33 33.20
C LYS A 65 18.59 0.76 33.78
N LEU A 66 18.52 -0.25 34.64
CA LEU A 66 19.70 -0.94 35.16
C LEU A 66 20.35 -1.84 34.09
N GLN A 67 19.56 -2.48 33.22
CA GLN A 67 20.08 -3.24 32.07
C GLN A 67 20.95 -2.36 31.16
N ASN A 68 20.43 -1.20 30.73
CA ASN A 68 21.17 -0.28 29.85
C ASN A 68 22.39 0.33 30.55
N ARG A 69 22.30 0.59 31.87
CA ARG A 69 23.43 1.06 32.66
C ARG A 69 24.51 -0.02 32.77
N PHE A 70 24.10 -1.27 33.03
CA PHE A 70 24.97 -2.43 33.12
C PHE A 70 25.75 -2.65 31.83
N ILE A 71 25.08 -2.66 30.68
CA ILE A 71 25.74 -2.82 29.36
C ILE A 71 26.81 -1.74 29.16
N LYS A 72 26.49 -0.48 29.49
CA LYS A 72 27.46 0.63 29.36
C LYS A 72 28.63 0.52 30.34
N ASP A 73 28.37 0.16 31.58
CA ASP A 73 29.40 0.13 32.62
C ASP A 73 30.28 -1.14 32.47
N VAL A 74 29.71 -2.30 32.12
CA VAL A 74 30.41 -3.56 31.83
C VAL A 74 31.35 -3.44 30.65
N THR A 75 30.90 -2.78 29.57
CA THR A 75 31.74 -2.57 28.38
C THR A 75 32.94 -1.69 28.68
N GLY A 76 32.78 -0.69 29.56
CA GLY A 76 33.89 0.12 30.07
C GLY A 76 34.82 -0.64 31.04
N LEU A 77 34.26 -1.48 31.92
CA LEU A 77 35.00 -2.27 32.90
C LEU A 77 35.83 -3.40 32.28
N ASN A 78 35.40 -3.92 31.14
CA ASN A 78 36.06 -5.03 30.43
C ASN A 78 36.54 -4.56 29.05
N PHE A 79 37.10 -3.36 28.98
CA PHE A 79 37.51 -2.74 27.71
C PHE A 79 38.44 -3.63 26.87
N GLU A 80 39.26 -4.48 27.50
CA GLU A 80 40.12 -5.47 26.81
C GLU A 80 39.32 -6.51 26.00
N ILE A 81 38.09 -6.83 26.42
CA ILE A 81 37.18 -7.74 25.71
C ILE A 81 36.42 -6.99 24.60
N PHE A 82 36.13 -5.70 24.82
CA PHE A 82 35.22 -4.89 23.99
C PHE A 82 35.91 -3.87 23.07
N GLY A 83 37.24 -3.79 23.11
CA GLY A 83 38.02 -2.76 22.42
C GLY A 83 37.93 -2.80 20.88
N SER A 84 37.44 -3.89 20.28
CA SER A 84 37.29 -4.02 18.83
C SER A 84 36.26 -5.06 18.35
N VAL A 85 35.39 -5.58 19.23
CA VAL A 85 34.44 -6.66 18.90
C VAL A 85 32.99 -6.18 18.97
N ASP A 86 32.16 -6.62 18.02
CA ASP A 86 30.70 -6.40 18.01
C ASP A 86 30.06 -6.95 19.30
N GLN A 87 29.38 -6.09 20.06
CA GLN A 87 28.83 -6.37 21.40
C GLN A 87 27.78 -7.49 21.43
N ASN A 88 27.39 -8.00 20.26
CA ASN A 88 26.40 -9.04 20.05
C ASN A 88 26.97 -10.43 19.75
N LYS A 89 28.31 -10.64 19.76
CA LYS A 89 28.92 -11.96 19.52
C LYS A 89 30.06 -12.28 20.48
N PHE A 90 29.77 -13.00 21.56
CA PHE A 90 30.78 -13.57 22.45
C PHE A 90 31.21 -14.96 22.00
N LYS A 91 32.49 -15.31 22.23
CA LYS A 91 32.88 -16.73 22.26
C LYS A 91 32.35 -17.35 23.57
N PRO A 92 31.79 -18.57 23.54
CA PRO A 92 31.35 -19.25 24.76
C PRO A 92 32.50 -19.41 25.75
N GLY A 93 32.23 -19.23 27.05
CA GLY A 93 33.22 -19.37 28.12
C GLY A 93 34.03 -18.10 28.45
N VAL A 94 33.79 -16.98 27.74
CA VAL A 94 34.41 -15.68 28.08
C VAL A 94 33.98 -15.24 29.47
N ARG A 95 34.94 -14.75 30.27
CA ARG A 95 34.73 -14.29 31.65
C ARG A 95 34.65 -12.77 31.69
N ILE A 96 33.49 -12.23 32.05
CA ILE A 96 33.19 -10.80 32.11
C ILE A 96 33.13 -10.35 33.57
N LYS A 97 33.96 -9.36 33.94
CA LYS A 97 33.92 -8.76 35.27
C LYS A 97 32.68 -7.88 35.44
N LEU A 98 31.96 -8.06 36.53
CA LEU A 98 30.71 -7.34 36.78
C LEU A 98 30.94 -6.02 37.55
N PRO A 99 30.16 -4.95 37.30
CA PRO A 99 30.18 -3.73 38.10
C PRO A 99 29.62 -3.99 39.50
N ASP A 100 30.18 -3.34 40.52
CA ASP A 100 29.84 -3.58 41.93
C ASP A 100 28.34 -3.51 42.25
N TYR A 101 27.57 -2.66 41.57
CA TYR A 101 26.13 -2.55 41.80
C TYR A 101 25.33 -3.75 41.27
N ALA A 102 25.89 -4.52 40.33
CA ALA A 102 25.30 -5.76 39.83
C ALA A 102 25.49 -6.93 40.80
N LEU A 103 26.41 -6.79 41.76
CA LEU A 103 26.64 -7.75 42.83
C LEU A 103 25.80 -7.44 44.09
N SER A 104 25.17 -6.26 44.15
CA SER A 104 24.34 -5.84 45.27
C SER A 104 22.86 -6.19 45.08
N GLU A 105 22.18 -6.68 46.13
CA GLU A 105 20.76 -7.06 46.07
C GLU A 105 19.79 -5.91 45.76
N THR A 106 20.22 -4.65 45.94
CA THR A 106 19.34 -3.46 45.85
C THR A 106 19.77 -2.41 44.80
N GLY A 107 20.91 -2.60 44.12
CA GLY A 107 21.28 -1.89 42.89
C GLY A 107 21.46 -0.36 42.94
N ILE A 108 21.38 0.33 44.10
CA ILE A 108 21.43 1.81 44.16
C ILE A 108 22.13 2.36 45.42
N LYS A 109 23.19 3.16 45.24
CA LYS A 109 23.48 4.33 46.10
C LYS A 109 23.83 5.58 45.28
N ALA A 110 23.36 6.74 45.77
CA ALA A 110 23.15 8.02 45.09
C ALA A 110 24.39 8.95 45.00
N ARG A 111 24.35 9.96 44.11
CA ARG A 111 25.35 11.05 44.07
C ARG A 111 24.70 12.45 44.05
N LYS A 112 25.27 13.33 44.90
CA LYS A 112 24.99 14.77 45.13
C LYS A 112 25.19 15.65 43.88
N LYS A 113 24.40 16.73 43.78
CA LYS A 113 24.48 17.82 42.79
C LYS A 113 25.67 18.76 43.05
N THR A 114 26.32 19.20 41.98
CA THR A 114 27.25 20.35 41.96
C THR A 114 26.76 21.33 40.88
N GLU A 115 26.61 22.62 41.24
CA GLU A 115 26.22 23.72 40.35
C GLU A 115 27.44 24.43 39.76
N ILE A 116 27.35 24.89 38.50
CA ILE A 116 28.27 25.84 37.83
C ILE A 116 27.43 26.75 36.89
N PRO A 117 27.80 28.05 36.70
CA PRO A 117 26.85 29.18 36.56
C PRO A 117 26.60 29.68 35.12
N LYS A 118 25.61 30.57 34.99
CA LYS A 118 25.12 31.19 33.75
C LYS A 118 26.06 32.32 33.23
N PRO A 119 26.19 32.51 31.90
CA PRO A 119 26.76 33.73 31.32
C PRO A 119 25.69 34.77 30.96
N ILE A 120 26.09 36.04 31.10
CA ILE A 120 25.37 37.29 30.83
C ILE A 120 25.76 37.80 29.43
N ILE A 121 24.81 38.23 28.59
CA ILE A 121 25.08 39.12 27.44
C ILE A 121 23.96 40.17 27.27
N LYS A 122 24.37 41.43 27.09
CA LYS A 122 23.58 42.66 26.89
C LYS A 122 23.18 42.87 25.39
N PRO A 123 22.13 43.66 25.09
CA PRO A 123 21.70 43.97 23.72
C PRO A 123 22.33 45.26 23.15
N SER A 124 22.52 45.32 21.83
CA SER A 124 22.84 46.54 21.06
C SER A 124 21.69 46.91 20.10
N ARG A 125 21.53 48.23 19.91
CA ARG A 125 20.43 48.94 19.23
C ARG A 125 20.86 49.51 17.84
N VAL A 126 19.93 49.44 16.86
CA VAL A 126 19.42 50.51 15.93
C VAL A 126 20.39 51.02 14.82
N PRO A 127 19.99 51.51 13.59
CA PRO A 127 18.74 52.22 13.22
C PRO A 127 17.98 51.86 11.93
N THR A 128 16.76 52.43 11.91
CA THR A 128 15.69 52.53 10.90
C THR A 128 15.93 53.66 9.89
N GLU A 129 15.50 53.48 8.63
CA GLU A 129 15.32 54.58 7.67
C GLU A 129 13.98 54.45 6.91
N LYS A 130 13.33 55.59 6.64
CA LYS A 130 12.01 55.79 6.03
C LYS A 130 12.16 56.20 4.56
N SER A 131 11.22 55.81 3.70
CA SER A 131 10.73 56.67 2.59
C SER A 131 9.41 56.15 1.97
N GLN A 132 8.64 57.11 1.45
CA GLN A 132 7.23 57.11 1.03
C GLN A 132 7.00 56.64 -0.43
N PRO A 133 5.73 56.40 -0.85
CA PRO A 133 5.38 55.82 -2.14
C PRO A 133 5.09 56.86 -3.23
N GLU A 134 5.37 56.50 -4.49
CA GLU A 134 5.10 57.31 -5.68
C GLU A 134 3.94 56.71 -6.50
N LYS A 135 3.05 57.59 -6.98
CA LYS A 135 1.88 57.27 -7.82
C LYS A 135 2.22 57.45 -9.30
N THR A 136 1.69 56.59 -10.17
CA THR A 136 1.51 56.93 -11.59
C THR A 136 0.22 56.33 -12.15
N LYS A 137 -0.55 57.17 -12.85
CA LYS A 137 -1.79 56.88 -13.57
C LYS A 137 -1.48 56.52 -15.03
N THR A 138 -2.25 55.61 -15.64
CA THR A 138 -2.58 55.67 -17.07
C THR A 138 -3.86 54.89 -17.43
N THR A 139 -4.90 55.68 -17.71
CA THR A 139 -5.90 55.67 -18.79
C THR A 139 -6.37 54.37 -19.47
N LYS A 140 -7.70 54.19 -19.46
CA LYS A 140 -8.52 53.26 -20.28
C LYS A 140 -8.74 53.78 -21.70
N THR A 141 -8.84 52.88 -22.68
CA THR A 141 -9.56 53.11 -23.94
C THR A 141 -10.36 51.87 -24.33
N LYS A 142 -11.69 52.05 -24.49
CA LYS A 142 -12.64 51.07 -25.05
C LYS A 142 -12.70 51.25 -26.56
N ALA A 143 -12.73 50.15 -27.32
CA ALA A 143 -13.18 50.12 -28.70
C ALA A 143 -14.25 49.04 -28.85
N THR A 144 -15.47 49.48 -29.18
CA THR A 144 -16.62 48.67 -29.56
C THR A 144 -16.57 48.34 -31.05
N SER A 145 -16.76 47.07 -31.42
CA SER A 145 -17.15 46.66 -32.77
C SER A 145 -18.39 45.79 -32.69
N LYS A 146 -19.46 46.23 -33.36
CA LYS A 146 -20.70 45.48 -33.60
C LYS A 146 -20.48 44.56 -34.81
N GLN A 147 -20.72 43.26 -34.67
CA GLN A 147 -20.99 42.38 -35.80
C GLN A 147 -22.21 41.48 -35.53
N LYS A 148 -22.99 41.28 -36.59
CA LYS A 148 -24.37 40.79 -36.64
C LYS A 148 -24.52 39.33 -36.19
N LYS A 149 -25.61 39.07 -35.45
CA LYS A 149 -26.19 37.73 -35.21
C LYS A 149 -26.60 37.05 -36.52
N PRO A 150 -26.29 35.75 -36.71
CA PRO A 150 -27.15 34.81 -37.40
C PRO A 150 -28.04 34.05 -36.41
N ALA A 151 -29.07 33.41 -36.95
CA ALA A 151 -30.26 32.92 -36.25
C ALA A 151 -30.01 31.75 -35.29
N ARG A 152 -30.61 31.83 -34.09
CA ARG A 152 -30.76 30.74 -33.11
C ARG A 152 -32.05 29.98 -33.41
N ALA A 153 -31.94 28.82 -34.06
CA ALA A 153 -32.94 27.75 -34.08
C ALA A 153 -32.18 26.45 -34.41
N THR A 154 -32.17 25.40 -33.57
CA THR A 154 -33.24 24.37 -33.62
C THR A 154 -33.17 23.30 -32.51
N ARG A 155 -32.28 23.35 -31.49
CA ARG A 155 -32.19 22.26 -30.47
C ARG A 155 -33.00 22.48 -29.18
N ASP A 156 -33.10 23.70 -28.63
CA ASP A 156 -33.84 23.95 -27.36
C ASP A 156 -35.35 23.65 -27.43
N ASN A 157 -35.95 23.71 -28.63
CA ASN A 157 -37.38 23.45 -28.81
C ASN A 157 -37.74 21.95 -28.72
N SER A 158 -36.84 21.03 -29.10
CA SER A 158 -37.21 19.60 -29.21
C SER A 158 -37.33 18.88 -27.87
N ALA A 159 -36.49 19.24 -26.88
CA ALA A 159 -36.56 18.69 -25.53
C ALA A 159 -37.81 19.20 -24.79
N SER A 160 -38.10 20.49 -24.94
CA SER A 160 -39.28 21.15 -24.37
C SER A 160 -40.59 20.59 -24.95
N GLU A 161 -40.63 20.33 -26.27
CA GLU A 161 -41.76 19.68 -26.95
C GLU A 161 -41.93 18.21 -26.54
N ARG A 162 -40.84 17.44 -26.41
CA ARG A 162 -40.86 16.05 -25.90
C ARG A 162 -41.48 15.97 -24.50
N VAL A 163 -41.08 16.86 -23.60
CA VAL A 163 -41.65 16.91 -22.24
C VAL A 163 -43.13 17.24 -22.27
N GLN A 164 -43.55 18.24 -23.04
CA GLN A 164 -44.97 18.59 -23.15
C GLN A 164 -45.82 17.48 -23.79
N GLN A 165 -45.31 16.79 -24.81
CA GLN A 165 -46.00 15.67 -25.44
C GLN A 165 -46.11 14.48 -24.49
N ALA A 166 -45.05 14.17 -23.74
CA ALA A 166 -45.04 13.11 -22.73
C ALA A 166 -45.96 13.42 -21.54
N ARG A 167 -46.07 14.70 -21.14
CA ARG A 167 -47.08 15.14 -20.18
C ARG A 167 -48.49 14.91 -20.75
N ARG A 168 -48.77 15.23 -22.01
CA ARG A 168 -50.12 15.00 -22.57
C ARG A 168 -50.49 13.52 -22.74
N SER A 169 -49.53 12.66 -23.08
CA SER A 169 -49.77 11.24 -23.36
C SER A 169 -49.67 10.34 -22.11
N GLY A 170 -49.04 10.81 -21.02
CA GLY A 170 -48.70 10.00 -19.85
C GLY A 170 -47.68 8.90 -20.15
N LYS A 171 -47.00 8.94 -21.30
CA LYS A 171 -46.01 7.96 -21.74
C LYS A 171 -44.85 8.65 -22.45
N ILE A 172 -43.64 8.14 -22.28
CA ILE A 172 -42.46 8.61 -23.03
C ILE A 172 -41.77 7.46 -23.75
N ARG A 173 -41.37 7.71 -25.00
CA ARG A 173 -40.50 6.80 -25.75
C ARG A 173 -39.04 7.17 -25.46
N VAL A 174 -38.25 6.17 -25.07
CA VAL A 174 -36.83 6.31 -24.73
C VAL A 174 -36.00 6.47 -25.99
N ALA A 175 -35.15 7.51 -26.02
CA ALA A 175 -34.20 7.75 -27.10
C ALA A 175 -32.93 6.88 -26.95
N PRO A 176 -32.15 6.65 -28.01
CA PRO A 176 -30.86 5.96 -27.90
C PRO A 176 -29.93 6.67 -26.88
N GLY A 177 -29.32 5.91 -25.96
CA GLY A 177 -28.43 6.44 -24.91
C GLY A 177 -29.14 7.22 -23.79
N GLU A 178 -30.46 7.14 -23.69
CA GLU A 178 -31.25 7.80 -22.64
C GLU A 178 -31.62 6.82 -21.52
N ASN A 179 -31.21 7.13 -20.29
CA ASN A 179 -31.51 6.31 -19.11
C ASN A 179 -32.52 6.99 -18.16
N ILE A 180 -32.95 6.28 -17.13
CA ILE A 180 -34.00 6.77 -16.22
C ILE A 180 -33.59 8.04 -15.47
N PHE A 181 -32.28 8.21 -15.20
CA PHE A 181 -31.73 9.39 -14.55
C PHE A 181 -31.75 10.61 -15.47
N ARG A 182 -31.41 10.44 -16.76
CA ARG A 182 -31.53 11.49 -17.78
C ARG A 182 -33.00 11.90 -17.97
N LEU A 183 -33.93 10.94 -17.99
CA LEU A 183 -35.37 11.23 -18.03
C LEU A 183 -35.84 11.99 -16.77
N ALA A 184 -35.39 11.60 -15.58
CA ALA A 184 -35.73 12.30 -14.35
C ALA A 184 -35.24 13.76 -14.36
N ARG A 185 -34.00 14.00 -14.85
CA ARG A 185 -33.45 15.35 -15.03
C ARG A 185 -34.20 16.14 -16.10
N LEU A 186 -34.69 15.48 -17.15
CA LEU A 186 -35.49 16.11 -18.21
C LEU A 186 -36.84 16.63 -17.68
N PHE A 187 -37.51 15.88 -16.78
CA PHE A 187 -38.79 16.32 -16.20
C PHE A 187 -38.63 17.25 -14.99
N PHE A 188 -37.55 17.09 -14.21
CA PHE A 188 -37.30 17.81 -12.97
C PHE A 188 -35.85 18.32 -12.89
N PRO A 189 -35.47 19.33 -13.71
CA PRO A 189 -34.09 19.80 -13.78
C PRO A 189 -33.58 20.38 -12.45
N GLN A 190 -34.46 21.05 -11.70
CA GLN A 190 -34.12 21.81 -10.48
C GLN A 190 -34.62 21.16 -9.17
N ARG A 191 -35.12 19.91 -9.19
CA ARG A 191 -35.75 19.28 -8.00
C ARG A 191 -35.24 17.87 -7.72
N PRO A 192 -34.14 17.70 -6.96
CA PRO A 192 -33.51 16.39 -6.72
C PRO A 192 -34.43 15.37 -6.04
N LYS A 193 -35.21 15.77 -5.03
CA LYS A 193 -36.17 14.87 -4.34
C LYS A 193 -37.28 14.36 -5.27
N ALA A 194 -37.79 15.23 -6.15
CA ALA A 194 -38.77 14.84 -7.16
C ALA A 194 -38.20 13.88 -8.21
N ARG A 195 -36.89 13.95 -8.51
CA ARG A 195 -36.22 12.98 -9.40
C ARG A 195 -36.23 11.59 -8.79
N GLN A 196 -35.94 11.46 -7.51
CA GLN A 196 -35.90 10.16 -6.82
C GLN A 196 -37.29 9.50 -6.77
N LEU A 197 -38.32 10.27 -6.44
CA LEU A 197 -39.72 9.82 -6.49
C LEU A 197 -40.15 9.43 -7.92
N PHE A 198 -39.77 10.23 -8.91
CA PHE A 198 -40.05 9.94 -10.32
C PHE A 198 -39.41 8.63 -10.77
N ILE A 199 -38.14 8.39 -10.43
CA ILE A 199 -37.42 7.15 -10.76
C ILE A 199 -38.13 5.96 -10.13
N GLN A 200 -38.41 6.01 -8.82
CA GLN A 200 -39.08 4.92 -8.10
C GLN A 200 -40.45 4.59 -8.70
N ASP A 201 -41.27 5.60 -9.00
CA ASP A 201 -42.61 5.37 -9.51
C ASP A 201 -42.60 4.93 -10.99
N VAL A 202 -41.67 5.40 -11.81
CA VAL A 202 -41.50 4.91 -13.20
C VAL A 202 -41.07 3.45 -13.20
N ILE A 203 -40.16 3.03 -12.30
CA ILE A 203 -39.75 1.63 -12.16
C ILE A 203 -40.96 0.77 -11.76
N LYS A 204 -41.71 1.18 -10.74
CA LYS A 204 -42.92 0.47 -10.27
C LYS A 204 -44.01 0.36 -11.34
N LEU A 205 -44.15 1.35 -12.21
CA LEU A 205 -45.18 1.37 -13.27
C LEU A 205 -44.81 0.55 -14.51
N ASN A 206 -43.53 0.17 -14.68
CA ASN A 206 -43.02 -0.52 -15.85
C ASN A 206 -42.14 -1.73 -15.49
N PRO A 207 -42.61 -2.68 -14.66
CA PRO A 207 -41.80 -3.80 -14.17
C PRO A 207 -41.24 -4.67 -15.31
N GLU A 208 -41.95 -4.76 -16.44
CA GLU A 208 -41.51 -5.51 -17.63
C GLU A 208 -40.25 -4.93 -18.29
N VAL A 209 -39.95 -3.64 -18.08
CA VAL A 209 -38.76 -2.97 -18.65
C VAL A 209 -37.56 -3.04 -17.70
N PHE A 210 -37.78 -3.20 -16.39
CA PHE A 210 -36.75 -3.13 -15.34
C PHE A 210 -36.49 -4.47 -14.63
N ASN A 211 -36.95 -5.60 -15.20
CA ASN A 211 -36.97 -6.91 -14.55
C ASN A 211 -35.58 -7.55 -14.33
N ASN A 212 -34.49 -6.98 -14.89
CA ASN A 212 -33.14 -7.58 -14.93
C ASN A 212 -32.04 -6.67 -14.34
N ALA A 213 -32.31 -5.87 -13.31
CA ALA A 213 -31.34 -5.02 -12.59
C ALA A 213 -30.57 -3.94 -13.40
N ARG A 214 -30.72 -3.84 -14.73
CA ARG A 214 -30.13 -2.77 -15.56
C ARG A 214 -30.94 -1.46 -15.47
N ILE A 215 -30.89 -0.77 -14.32
CA ILE A 215 -31.53 0.55 -14.13
C ILE A 215 -30.91 1.61 -15.08
N ASN A 216 -29.66 1.40 -15.49
CA ASN A 216 -28.88 2.31 -16.33
C ASN A 216 -29.09 2.11 -17.85
N ALA A 217 -29.64 0.97 -18.29
CA ALA A 217 -29.76 0.64 -19.71
C ALA A 217 -31.20 0.24 -20.07
N ILE A 218 -32.03 1.24 -20.42
CA ILE A 218 -33.37 1.01 -20.97
C ILE A 218 -33.24 0.83 -22.50
N PRO A 219 -33.82 -0.21 -23.12
CA PRO A 219 -33.75 -0.41 -24.57
C PRO A 219 -34.26 0.81 -25.34
N ALA A 220 -33.49 1.27 -26.33
CA ALA A 220 -33.89 2.38 -27.20
C ALA A 220 -35.22 2.05 -27.90
N GLY A 221 -36.19 2.97 -27.83
CA GLY A 221 -37.54 2.76 -28.36
C GLY A 221 -38.55 2.18 -27.36
N ALA A 222 -38.14 1.78 -26.16
CA ALA A 222 -39.05 1.37 -25.09
C ALA A 222 -40.04 2.49 -24.74
N VAL A 223 -41.29 2.13 -24.44
CA VAL A 223 -42.35 3.08 -24.07
C VAL A 223 -42.64 2.95 -22.58
N LEU A 224 -42.23 3.94 -21.81
CA LEU A 224 -42.43 3.99 -20.36
C LEU A 224 -43.74 4.71 -20.03
N LYS A 225 -44.53 4.12 -19.14
CA LYS A 225 -45.66 4.78 -18.48
C LYS A 225 -45.12 5.73 -17.41
N LEU A 226 -45.63 6.95 -17.41
CA LEU A 226 -45.21 7.99 -16.46
C LEU A 226 -46.19 8.09 -15.27
N PRO A 227 -45.69 8.40 -14.06
CA PRO A 227 -46.50 8.63 -12.88
C PRO A 227 -47.52 9.77 -13.07
N SER A 228 -48.67 9.65 -12.42
CA SER A 228 -49.81 10.55 -12.67
C SER A 228 -49.57 12.02 -12.34
N TYR A 229 -48.61 12.32 -11.46
CA TYR A 229 -48.26 13.69 -11.08
C TYR A 229 -47.38 14.41 -12.11
N VAL A 230 -46.74 13.66 -13.02
CA VAL A 230 -45.88 14.23 -14.07
C VAL A 230 -46.70 14.99 -15.11
N TRP A 231 -47.95 14.59 -15.34
CA TRP A 231 -48.81 15.16 -16.36
C TRP A 231 -49.97 16.03 -15.86
N ARG A 232 -50.25 16.04 -14.55
CA ARG A 232 -51.30 16.88 -13.96
C ARG A 232 -50.80 18.20 -13.36
N ASP A 233 -49.49 18.41 -13.30
CA ASP A 233 -48.85 19.55 -12.60
C ASP A 233 -49.36 19.72 -11.15
N ASP A 234 -49.72 18.61 -10.51
CA ASP A 234 -50.29 18.54 -9.17
C ASP A 234 -49.18 18.55 -8.10
N THR A 235 -48.49 19.68 -7.99
CA THR A 235 -47.40 19.90 -7.01
C THR A 235 -47.84 19.64 -5.55
N LYS A 236 -49.14 19.76 -5.24
CA LYS A 236 -49.72 19.47 -3.91
C LYS A 236 -49.68 17.98 -3.52
N ARG A 237 -49.79 17.05 -4.47
CA ARG A 237 -49.77 15.59 -4.17
C ARG A 237 -48.38 15.04 -3.88
N ILE A 238 -47.34 15.71 -4.38
CA ILE A 238 -45.94 15.39 -4.07
C ILE A 238 -45.68 15.79 -2.60
N GLN A 239 -46.14 16.96 -2.17
CA GLN A 239 -46.06 17.40 -0.77
C GLN A 239 -46.91 16.55 0.20
N GLU A 240 -48.09 16.08 -0.20
CA GLU A 240 -48.93 15.20 0.65
C GLU A 240 -48.41 13.76 0.79
N ARG A 241 -47.64 13.26 -0.20
CA ARG A 241 -47.01 11.93 -0.12
C ARG A 241 -45.70 11.94 0.66
N GLU A 242 -45.01 13.07 0.70
CA GLU A 242 -43.83 13.28 1.56
C GLU A 242 -44.19 13.32 3.07
N THR A 243 -45.47 13.42 3.44
CA THR A 243 -45.90 13.78 4.81
C THR A 243 -46.76 12.73 5.55
N LYS A 244 -46.97 11.51 5.04
CA LYS A 244 -47.79 10.47 5.72
C LYS A 244 -47.01 9.23 6.18
N PRO A 245 -47.01 8.90 7.49
CA PRO A 245 -46.43 7.65 8.00
C PRO A 245 -47.38 6.45 7.84
N LEU A 246 -46.80 5.25 7.68
CA LEU A 246 -47.48 3.94 7.68
C LEU A 246 -47.81 3.49 9.13
N PRO A 247 -48.89 2.70 9.35
CA PRO A 247 -49.36 2.36 10.69
C PRO A 247 -48.56 1.22 11.37
N ASP A 248 -48.33 1.41 12.67
CA ASP A 248 -47.64 0.52 13.62
C ASP A 248 -48.21 -0.89 13.74
N ARG A 249 -47.31 -1.88 13.88
CA ARG A 249 -47.67 -3.27 14.21
C ARG A 249 -47.00 -3.72 15.53
N ALA A 250 -47.81 -3.64 16.59
CA ALA A 250 -47.86 -4.47 17.80
C ALA A 250 -46.55 -4.91 18.49
N GLN A 251 -46.29 -4.29 19.65
CA GLN A 251 -45.40 -4.76 20.71
C GLN A 251 -45.90 -6.07 21.35
N LYS A 252 -44.99 -7.03 21.57
CA LYS A 252 -45.16 -8.12 22.55
C LYS A 252 -44.07 -7.99 23.62
N GLN A 253 -44.52 -7.91 24.88
CA GLN A 253 -43.70 -7.98 26.09
C GLN A 253 -43.09 -9.37 26.28
N PRO A 254 -41.96 -9.50 27.00
CA PRO A 254 -41.55 -10.76 27.59
C PRO A 254 -41.92 -10.84 29.09
N GLU A 255 -42.51 -11.96 29.47
CA GLU A 255 -42.80 -12.40 30.84
C GLU A 255 -41.52 -12.78 31.62
N LYS A 256 -41.60 -12.60 32.94
CA LYS A 256 -40.69 -13.14 33.96
C LYS A 256 -41.15 -14.54 34.38
N ASP A 257 -40.20 -15.42 34.69
CA ASP A 257 -40.26 -16.47 35.75
C ASP A 257 -38.81 -16.92 36.02
N GLN A 258 -38.18 -16.64 37.16
CA GLN A 258 -38.23 -17.30 38.47
C GLN A 258 -37.90 -18.81 38.53
N GLN A 259 -36.66 -19.06 38.98
CA GLN A 259 -36.20 -20.02 40.00
C GLN A 259 -36.54 -21.51 39.89
N THR A 260 -35.47 -22.33 39.92
CA THR A 260 -35.38 -23.41 40.92
C THR A 260 -33.92 -23.71 41.28
N LYS A 261 -33.65 -23.68 42.59
CA LYS A 261 -32.41 -24.14 43.26
C LYS A 261 -32.49 -25.66 43.49
N THR A 262 -31.36 -26.35 43.43
CA THR A 262 -31.05 -27.41 44.42
C THR A 262 -29.54 -27.57 44.59
N ASP A 263 -29.13 -27.60 45.86
CA ASP A 263 -27.79 -27.88 46.40
C ASP A 263 -27.27 -29.28 46.02
N VAL A 264 -25.94 -29.48 46.06
CA VAL A 264 -25.25 -30.24 47.13
C VAL A 264 -23.74 -30.29 46.84
N SER A 265 -23.00 -30.17 47.93
CA SER A 265 -21.56 -30.14 48.14
C SER A 265 -20.86 -31.50 47.99
N ASP A 266 -19.53 -31.42 48.13
CA ASP A 266 -18.56 -32.48 48.46
C ASP A 266 -17.95 -33.26 47.28
N GLN A 267 -16.71 -32.92 46.92
CA GLN A 267 -15.52 -33.63 47.41
C GLN A 267 -14.24 -33.08 46.76
N GLN A 268 -13.44 -32.39 47.57
CA GLN A 268 -11.99 -32.45 47.47
C GLN A 268 -11.52 -33.83 47.97
N GLU A 269 -10.36 -34.28 47.45
CA GLU A 269 -9.57 -35.48 47.79
C GLU A 269 -9.73 -36.71 46.89
N LYS A 270 -8.86 -36.77 45.86
CA LYS A 270 -8.22 -37.92 45.19
C LYS A 270 -7.64 -37.38 43.89
N ASN A 271 -6.35 -37.35 43.56
CA ASN A 271 -5.19 -38.08 44.05
C ASN A 271 -3.95 -37.20 43.83
N LYS A 272 -3.24 -36.93 44.94
CA LYS A 272 -1.77 -36.87 44.96
C LYS A 272 -1.28 -38.32 44.95
N LYS A 273 -0.73 -38.78 43.84
CA LYS A 273 0.22 -39.91 43.69
C LYS A 273 0.39 -40.13 42.19
N ASP A 274 1.62 -40.41 41.78
CA ASP A 274 2.19 -40.27 40.43
C ASP A 274 2.63 -38.81 40.24
N GLU A 275 3.90 -38.40 40.37
CA GLU A 275 5.15 -39.06 39.99
C GLU A 275 6.28 -38.60 40.93
N MET A 276 6.79 -39.51 41.76
CA MET A 276 8.16 -39.45 42.26
C MET A 276 8.65 -40.90 42.31
N GLN A 277 9.39 -41.31 41.27
CA GLN A 277 10.46 -42.30 41.33
C GLN A 277 11.09 -42.43 39.94
N GLN A 278 12.24 -41.78 39.74
CA GLN A 278 13.51 -42.47 39.42
C GLN A 278 14.61 -41.43 39.16
N THR A 279 15.45 -41.25 40.17
CA THR A 279 16.77 -40.65 40.10
C THR A 279 17.75 -41.68 39.53
N GLY A 280 18.34 -41.39 38.37
CA GLY A 280 19.52 -42.09 37.84
C GLY A 280 20.70 -41.14 37.80
N LEU A 281 21.78 -41.50 38.50
CA LEU A 281 23.05 -40.78 38.53
C LEU A 281 23.67 -40.71 37.12
N TYR A 282 24.16 -39.54 36.74
CA TYR A 282 24.98 -39.34 35.54
C TYR A 282 26.44 -39.72 35.83
N THR A 283 26.94 -40.70 35.08
CA THR A 283 28.36 -41.12 35.04
C THR A 283 29.10 -40.32 33.98
N ASP A 284 30.27 -39.80 34.36
CA ASP A 284 31.20 -39.07 33.49
C ASP A 284 31.76 -40.00 32.39
N GLN A 285 31.60 -39.64 31.12
CA GLN A 285 32.26 -40.31 30.00
C GLN A 285 33.11 -39.29 29.24
N TYR A 286 34.41 -39.39 29.43
CA TYR A 286 35.42 -38.72 28.61
C TYR A 286 35.29 -39.18 27.15
N MET A 287 35.16 -38.23 26.21
CA MET A 287 35.32 -38.49 24.78
C MET A 287 36.75 -38.98 24.49
N SER A 288 36.85 -40.08 23.73
CA SER A 288 38.11 -40.56 23.18
C SER A 288 38.53 -39.75 21.95
N GLU A 289 39.83 -39.58 21.77
CA GLU A 289 40.55 -38.86 20.69
C GLU A 289 40.26 -39.30 19.25
N SER A 290 39.36 -40.27 19.03
CA SER A 290 38.99 -40.81 17.71
C SER A 290 37.74 -40.17 17.08
N GLU A 291 37.13 -39.17 17.71
CA GLU A 291 36.00 -38.39 17.14
C GLU A 291 36.42 -37.01 16.57
N LEU A 292 37.69 -36.88 16.16
CA LEU A 292 38.17 -35.72 15.41
C LEU A 292 37.81 -35.86 13.92
N PHE A 293 36.84 -35.04 13.50
CA PHE A 293 36.54 -34.62 12.11
C PHE A 293 36.71 -35.68 11.01
N THR A 294 35.68 -36.48 10.80
CA THR A 294 35.30 -36.85 9.43
C THR A 294 34.42 -35.72 8.89
N ILE A 295 35.00 -34.87 8.04
CA ILE A 295 34.20 -34.04 7.13
C ILE A 295 33.56 -35.04 6.17
N ASP A 296 32.31 -35.39 6.44
CA ASP A 296 31.46 -36.07 5.47
C ASP A 296 31.22 -35.06 4.34
N VAL A 297 32.05 -35.15 3.30
CA VAL A 297 31.82 -34.43 2.04
C VAL A 297 30.55 -35.04 1.46
N GLY A 298 29.43 -34.39 1.77
CA GLY A 298 28.09 -34.81 1.40
C GLY A 298 28.02 -35.20 -0.07
N SER A 299 28.07 -36.50 -0.32
CA SER A 299 27.82 -37.13 -1.61
C SER A 299 26.31 -37.28 -1.78
N LYS A 300 25.66 -36.15 -2.05
CA LYS A 300 24.34 -36.04 -2.70
C LYS A 300 24.20 -34.59 -3.16
N GLU A 301 24.37 -34.39 -4.46
CA GLU A 301 23.98 -33.17 -5.18
C GLU A 301 22.45 -32.99 -5.10
N ASP A 302 21.94 -32.60 -3.94
CA ASP A 302 20.58 -32.09 -3.83
C ASP A 302 20.59 -30.68 -4.46
N GLN A 303 20.16 -30.60 -5.72
CA GLN A 303 19.83 -29.32 -6.36
C GLN A 303 19.06 -28.47 -5.35
N LEU A 304 19.64 -27.32 -4.98
CA LEU A 304 19.02 -26.42 -4.00
C LEU A 304 17.55 -26.19 -4.43
N PRO A 305 16.56 -26.46 -3.56
CA PRO A 305 15.17 -26.65 -4.00
C PRO A 305 14.45 -25.38 -4.53
N GLY A 306 15.18 -24.27 -4.70
CA GLY A 306 14.66 -22.92 -4.95
C GLY A 306 13.88 -22.41 -3.73
N ARG A 307 13.79 -21.09 -3.55
CA ARG A 307 12.88 -20.55 -2.53
C ARG A 307 11.43 -20.81 -2.95
N ARG A 308 10.61 -21.23 -1.99
CA ARG A 308 9.18 -21.50 -2.17
C ARG A 308 8.39 -20.78 -1.09
N LEU A 309 7.25 -20.22 -1.47
CA LEU A 309 6.27 -19.63 -0.57
C LEU A 309 4.91 -20.25 -0.88
N LEU A 310 4.23 -20.72 0.17
CA LEU A 310 2.82 -21.09 0.13
C LEU A 310 2.09 -20.20 1.13
N GLU A 311 1.04 -19.55 0.67
CA GLU A 311 0.16 -18.70 1.45
C GLU A 311 -1.28 -19.10 1.18
N MET A 312 -2.07 -19.21 2.24
CA MET A 312 -3.50 -19.48 2.20
C MET A 312 -4.16 -18.55 3.21
N GLU A 313 -5.14 -17.78 2.78
CA GLU A 313 -5.91 -16.89 3.64
C GLU A 313 -7.40 -17.14 3.47
N TYR A 314 -8.08 -17.40 4.57
CA TYR A 314 -9.53 -17.30 4.63
C TYR A 314 -9.89 -15.90 5.13
N GLN A 315 -10.79 -15.23 4.40
CA GLN A 315 -11.28 -13.90 4.75
C GLN A 315 -12.80 -13.95 4.91
N TYR A 316 -13.30 -13.25 5.93
CA TYR A 316 -14.72 -13.07 6.20
C TYR A 316 -14.98 -11.61 6.54
N TYR A 317 -15.91 -11.00 5.82
CA TYR A 317 -16.38 -9.65 5.98
C TYR A 317 -17.88 -9.67 6.21
N PHE A 318 -18.31 -8.85 7.16
CA PHE A 318 -19.70 -8.60 7.46
C PHE A 318 -19.85 -7.11 7.71
N ASN A 319 -20.87 -6.52 7.11
CA ASN A 319 -21.27 -5.16 7.38
C ASN A 319 -22.78 -5.09 7.45
N LYS A 320 -23.29 -4.47 8.50
CA LYS A 320 -24.71 -4.20 8.67
C LYS A 320 -24.91 -2.71 8.71
N ASP A 321 -25.70 -2.20 7.81
CA ASP A 321 -26.01 -0.78 7.71
C ASP A 321 -27.53 -0.58 7.70
N ASP A 322 -28.03 0.30 8.58
CA ASP A 322 -29.47 0.55 8.67
C ASP A 322 -30.08 1.16 7.38
N PHE A 323 -29.25 1.72 6.49
CA PHE A 323 -29.67 2.32 5.22
C PHE A 323 -29.31 1.46 4.00
N LEU A 324 -28.08 0.94 3.93
CA LEU A 324 -27.55 0.18 2.79
C LEU A 324 -27.84 -1.33 2.88
N GLY A 325 -28.33 -1.81 4.01
CA GLY A 325 -28.64 -3.22 4.23
C GLY A 325 -27.48 -4.05 4.78
N ASP A 326 -27.67 -5.36 4.82
CA ASP A 326 -26.69 -6.31 5.34
C ASP A 326 -25.82 -6.84 4.18
N GLU A 327 -24.50 -6.75 4.30
CA GLU A 327 -23.52 -7.25 3.36
C GLU A 327 -22.63 -8.29 4.03
N THR A 328 -22.43 -9.42 3.37
CA THR A 328 -21.51 -10.47 3.80
C THR A 328 -20.66 -10.92 2.63
N GLU A 329 -19.35 -11.02 2.85
CA GLU A 329 -18.43 -11.55 1.87
C GLU A 329 -17.48 -12.53 2.56
N GLN A 330 -17.17 -13.64 1.90
CA GLN A 330 -16.22 -14.60 2.42
C GLN A 330 -15.48 -15.29 1.30
N GLY A 331 -14.29 -15.79 1.60
CA GLY A 331 -13.60 -16.61 0.63
C GLY A 331 -12.20 -17.03 1.02
N LEU A 332 -11.53 -17.64 0.04
CA LEU A 332 -10.22 -18.25 0.17
C LEU A 332 -9.29 -17.67 -0.89
N HIS A 333 -8.20 -17.07 -0.43
CA HIS A 333 -7.08 -16.68 -1.26
C HIS A 333 -5.93 -17.68 -1.07
N THR A 334 -5.33 -18.13 -2.16
CA THR A 334 -4.17 -19.04 -2.13
C THR A 334 -3.12 -18.54 -3.11
N ARG A 335 -1.88 -18.42 -2.62
CA ARG A 335 -0.72 -18.06 -3.43
C ARG A 335 0.39 -19.07 -3.28
N TYR A 336 0.94 -19.51 -4.41
CA TYR A 336 2.10 -20.38 -4.46
C TYR A 336 3.18 -19.78 -5.36
N ARG A 337 4.34 -19.48 -4.77
CA ARG A 337 5.50 -18.92 -5.47
C ARG A 337 6.68 -19.89 -5.38
N ARG A 338 7.37 -20.10 -6.50
CA ARG A 338 8.54 -20.96 -6.60
C ARG A 338 9.59 -20.32 -7.49
N GLU A 339 10.73 -20.05 -6.89
CA GLU A 339 11.96 -19.74 -7.62
C GLU A 339 12.47 -20.99 -8.33
N THR A 340 12.86 -20.83 -9.59
CA THR A 340 13.48 -21.87 -10.39
C THR A 340 14.87 -21.44 -10.81
N MET A 341 15.76 -22.41 -11.04
CA MET A 341 17.15 -22.12 -11.40
C MET A 341 17.28 -21.35 -12.72
N ASN A 342 16.46 -21.70 -13.72
CA ASN A 342 16.65 -21.33 -15.13
C ASN A 342 15.40 -20.80 -15.83
N TYR A 343 14.25 -20.78 -15.16
CA TYR A 343 12.96 -20.36 -15.71
C TYR A 343 12.39 -19.14 -14.97
N GLY A 344 13.23 -18.44 -14.21
CA GLY A 344 12.81 -17.34 -13.37
C GLY A 344 11.96 -17.84 -12.20
N GLU A 345 10.95 -17.06 -11.85
CA GLU A 345 10.03 -17.40 -10.76
C GLU A 345 8.63 -17.68 -11.29
N LEU A 346 8.01 -18.73 -10.78
CA LEU A 346 6.62 -19.07 -11.04
C LEU A 346 5.77 -18.64 -9.84
N ASP A 347 4.67 -17.95 -10.11
CA ASP A 347 3.72 -17.46 -9.12
C ASP A 347 2.30 -17.84 -9.57
N PHE A 348 1.59 -18.56 -8.72
CA PHE A 348 0.22 -19.00 -8.94
C PHE A 348 -0.65 -18.38 -7.86
N GLU A 349 -1.77 -17.80 -8.28
CA GLU A 349 -2.73 -17.10 -7.43
C GLU A 349 -4.13 -17.60 -7.75
N LEU A 350 -4.89 -17.91 -6.71
CA LEU A 350 -6.29 -18.33 -6.77
C LEU A 350 -7.06 -17.59 -5.68
N SER A 351 -8.11 -16.87 -6.04
CA SER A 351 -9.06 -16.27 -5.10
C SER A 351 -10.44 -16.80 -5.42
N LEU A 352 -11.08 -17.41 -4.43
CA LEU A 352 -12.48 -17.85 -4.50
C LEU A 352 -13.26 -17.00 -3.51
N SER A 353 -14.36 -16.39 -3.95
CA SER A 353 -15.17 -15.53 -3.10
C SER A 353 -16.66 -15.80 -3.30
N ASP A 354 -17.42 -15.66 -2.22
CA ASP A 354 -18.88 -15.64 -2.21
C ASP A 354 -19.32 -14.35 -1.52
N PHE A 355 -20.30 -13.65 -2.09
CA PHE A 355 -20.87 -12.45 -1.51
C PHE A 355 -22.40 -12.49 -1.48
N THR A 356 -22.96 -11.77 -0.53
CA THR A 356 -24.40 -11.56 -0.37
C THR A 356 -24.63 -10.13 0.10
N GLN A 357 -25.51 -9.42 -0.57
CA GLN A 357 -25.92 -8.06 -0.23
C GLN A 357 -27.45 -8.01 -0.18
N ASP A 358 -28.00 -7.81 1.01
CA ASP A 358 -29.44 -7.68 1.26
C ASP A 358 -29.79 -6.19 1.36
N ASP A 359 -30.06 -5.56 0.23
CA ASP A 359 -30.51 -4.17 0.19
C ASP A 359 -32.01 -4.10 0.46
N SER A 360 -32.51 -2.95 0.93
CA SER A 360 -33.92 -2.71 1.31
C SER A 360 -34.98 -3.05 0.25
N THR A 361 -34.55 -3.33 -0.99
CA THR A 361 -35.42 -3.63 -2.13
C THR A 361 -35.08 -4.91 -2.89
N GLN A 362 -33.84 -5.44 -2.82
CA GLN A 362 -33.39 -6.62 -3.57
C GLN A 362 -32.20 -7.30 -2.88
N ASN A 363 -32.19 -8.64 -2.92
CA ASN A 363 -31.05 -9.45 -2.48
C ASN A 363 -30.17 -9.80 -3.68
N HIS A 364 -28.89 -9.48 -3.60
CA HIS A 364 -27.87 -9.86 -4.55
C HIS A 364 -26.98 -10.93 -3.93
N GLU A 365 -26.79 -12.04 -4.62
CA GLU A 365 -25.89 -13.12 -4.21
C GLU A 365 -25.03 -13.50 -5.41
N GLY A 366 -23.74 -13.73 -5.19
CA GLY A 366 -22.81 -14.10 -6.24
C GLY A 366 -21.59 -14.83 -5.71
N SER A 367 -20.90 -15.51 -6.62
CA SER A 367 -19.66 -16.24 -6.35
C SER A 367 -18.69 -15.98 -7.49
N ASP A 368 -17.42 -15.79 -7.19
CA ASP A 368 -16.41 -15.50 -8.19
C ASP A 368 -15.07 -16.21 -7.93
N ALA A 369 -14.32 -16.45 -9.00
CA ALA A 369 -13.07 -17.19 -9.01
C ALA A 369 -12.01 -16.50 -9.87
N LEU A 370 -11.05 -15.84 -9.23
CA LEU A 370 -9.91 -15.23 -9.89
C LEU A 370 -8.72 -16.17 -9.89
N ILE A 371 -8.17 -16.42 -11.07
CA ILE A 371 -6.95 -17.21 -11.26
C ILE A 371 -5.92 -16.36 -11.98
N THR A 372 -4.68 -16.38 -11.49
CA THR A 372 -3.54 -15.73 -12.17
C THR A 372 -2.29 -16.61 -12.08
N ILE A 373 -1.61 -16.77 -13.20
CA ILE A 373 -0.33 -17.47 -13.31
C ILE A 373 0.68 -16.50 -13.87
N ARG A 374 1.80 -16.30 -13.18
CA ARG A 374 2.88 -15.40 -13.60
C ARG A 374 4.19 -16.16 -13.64
N GLN A 375 4.98 -15.86 -14.66
CA GLN A 375 6.38 -16.23 -14.76
C GLN A 375 7.20 -14.95 -14.85
N THR A 376 8.08 -14.70 -13.90
CA THR A 376 8.86 -13.45 -13.85
C THR A 376 10.36 -13.72 -13.99
N ALA A 377 11.07 -12.80 -14.64
CA ALA A 377 12.52 -12.84 -14.85
C ALA A 377 13.02 -14.16 -15.46
N MET A 378 12.29 -14.72 -16.44
CA MET A 378 12.76 -15.89 -17.18
C MET A 378 13.85 -15.45 -18.17
N PRO A 379 15.10 -15.94 -18.06
CA PRO A 379 16.14 -15.62 -19.04
C PRO A 379 15.86 -16.35 -20.36
N ILE A 380 15.74 -15.61 -21.44
CA ILE A 380 15.56 -16.15 -22.80
C ILE A 380 16.91 -16.26 -23.50
N SER A 381 17.76 -15.24 -23.32
CA SER A 381 19.14 -15.20 -23.76
C SER A 381 20.00 -14.51 -22.70
N ASN A 382 21.28 -14.33 -22.97
CA ASN A 382 22.21 -13.62 -22.07
C ASN A 382 21.81 -12.16 -21.80
N ASP A 383 20.97 -11.58 -22.68
CA ASP A 383 20.61 -10.15 -22.65
C ASP A 383 19.13 -9.88 -22.38
N PHE A 384 18.27 -10.88 -22.60
CA PHE A 384 16.83 -10.71 -22.54
C PHE A 384 16.18 -11.56 -21.44
N LEU A 385 15.35 -10.90 -20.64
CA LEU A 385 14.42 -11.50 -19.70
C LEU A 385 13.00 -11.42 -20.24
N LEU A 386 12.20 -12.39 -19.86
CA LEU A 386 10.79 -12.48 -20.18
C LEU A 386 9.97 -12.57 -18.90
N ASN A 387 8.93 -11.72 -18.82
CA ASN A 387 7.82 -11.89 -17.90
C ASN A 387 6.60 -12.34 -18.71
N ASN A 388 5.86 -13.34 -18.22
CA ASN A 388 4.58 -13.76 -18.78
C ASN A 388 3.53 -13.75 -17.67
N ALA A 389 2.30 -13.43 -18.02
CA ALA A 389 1.18 -13.54 -17.10
C ALA A 389 -0.09 -13.98 -17.84
N LEU A 390 -0.86 -14.88 -17.24
CA LEU A 390 -2.12 -15.41 -17.75
C LEU A 390 -3.17 -15.39 -16.64
N GLY A 391 -4.40 -15.05 -16.98
CA GLY A 391 -5.52 -14.95 -16.05
C GLY A 391 -5.90 -13.51 -15.73
N HIS A 392 -6.37 -13.25 -14.51
CA HIS A 392 -6.81 -11.93 -14.07
C HIS A 392 -5.59 -11.06 -13.77
N GLN A 393 -5.46 -9.97 -14.51
CA GLN A 393 -4.33 -9.05 -14.40
C GLN A 393 -4.75 -7.64 -14.84
N ARG A 394 -3.77 -6.77 -15.05
CA ARG A 394 -3.97 -5.51 -15.78
C ARG A 394 -3.21 -5.57 -17.10
N SER A 395 -3.62 -4.77 -18.07
CA SER A 395 -2.89 -4.58 -19.32
C SER A 395 -1.44 -4.17 -19.04
N SER A 396 -0.52 -4.68 -19.87
CA SER A 396 0.90 -4.41 -19.68
C SER A 396 1.19 -2.93 -19.93
N SER A 397 1.94 -2.31 -19.04
CA SER A 397 2.38 -0.93 -19.18
C SER A 397 3.89 -0.78 -19.03
N ASP A 398 4.45 0.12 -19.81
CA ASP A 398 5.80 0.63 -19.60
C ASP A 398 5.69 1.94 -18.78
N PRO A 399 6.31 2.01 -17.58
CA PRO A 399 6.34 3.23 -16.79
C PRO A 399 6.90 4.45 -17.51
N PHE A 400 7.72 4.28 -18.55
CA PHE A 400 8.18 5.39 -19.38
C PHE A 400 7.06 5.93 -20.30
N LEU A 401 6.25 5.06 -20.88
CA LEU A 401 5.15 5.45 -21.78
C LEU A 401 3.94 5.97 -21.00
N HIS A 402 3.53 5.26 -19.95
CA HIS A 402 2.33 5.58 -19.17
C HIS A 402 2.59 6.58 -18.05
N GLY A 403 3.85 6.82 -17.73
CA GLY A 403 4.27 7.71 -16.64
C GLY A 403 4.58 9.12 -17.14
N GLY A 404 4.05 10.10 -16.41
CA GLY A 404 4.42 11.51 -16.50
C GLY A 404 4.35 12.15 -15.11
N TYR A 405 4.77 13.41 -15.01
CA TYR A 405 4.66 14.14 -13.74
C TYR A 405 3.21 14.58 -13.49
N ARG A 406 2.56 15.20 -14.50
CA ARG A 406 1.15 15.63 -14.40
C ARG A 406 0.16 14.55 -14.83
N PHE A 407 0.40 13.93 -15.98
CA PHE A 407 -0.50 12.91 -16.54
C PHE A 407 0.09 11.53 -16.32
N ARG A 408 -0.78 10.57 -15.96
CA ARG A 408 -0.45 9.15 -15.99
C ARG A 408 -1.60 8.45 -16.68
N LEU A 409 -1.26 7.63 -17.66
CA LEU A 409 -2.27 6.86 -18.36
C LEU A 409 -2.64 5.63 -17.53
N PRO A 410 -3.94 5.37 -17.34
CA PRO A 410 -4.40 4.20 -16.60
C PRO A 410 -4.13 2.91 -17.40
N THR A 411 -4.18 1.80 -16.66
CA THR A 411 -4.14 0.44 -17.21
C THR A 411 -5.46 -0.26 -16.91
N SER A 412 -5.97 -0.94 -17.92
CA SER A 412 -7.19 -1.74 -17.94
C SER A 412 -7.04 -3.01 -17.13
N PRO A 413 -7.92 -3.29 -16.15
CA PRO A 413 -8.09 -4.65 -15.66
C PRO A 413 -8.52 -5.58 -16.80
N MET A 414 -7.99 -6.80 -16.84
CA MET A 414 -8.37 -7.76 -17.86
C MET A 414 -8.19 -9.21 -17.42
N LEU A 415 -9.06 -10.09 -17.93
CA LEU A 415 -8.85 -11.53 -17.96
C LEU A 415 -8.20 -11.91 -19.29
N GLY A 416 -6.91 -12.23 -19.27
CA GLY A 416 -6.19 -12.48 -20.51
C GLY A 416 -4.73 -12.85 -20.33
N TYR A 417 -3.94 -12.56 -21.36
CA TYR A 417 -2.51 -12.85 -21.42
C TYR A 417 -1.69 -11.57 -21.60
N SER A 418 -0.53 -11.50 -20.96
CA SER A 418 0.47 -10.46 -21.21
C SER A 418 1.88 -11.02 -21.19
N SER A 419 2.77 -10.36 -21.92
CA SER A 419 4.17 -10.72 -22.03
C SER A 419 5.03 -9.47 -22.16
N ASP A 420 6.18 -9.49 -21.50
CA ASP A 420 7.13 -8.37 -21.41
C ASP A 420 8.55 -8.92 -21.56
N LEU A 421 9.14 -8.66 -22.73
CA LEU A 421 10.49 -9.04 -23.11
C LEU A 421 11.39 -7.80 -22.98
N PHE A 422 12.39 -7.85 -22.12
CA PHE A 422 13.21 -6.67 -21.80
C PHE A 422 14.69 -7.02 -21.65
N SER A 423 15.52 -6.03 -21.99
CA SER A 423 16.97 -6.02 -21.81
C SER A 423 17.40 -4.74 -21.07
N SER A 424 18.69 -4.42 -21.06
CA SER A 424 19.21 -3.17 -20.50
C SER A 424 18.80 -1.92 -21.29
N ASN A 425 18.48 -2.03 -22.59
CA ASN A 425 18.24 -0.89 -23.47
C ASN A 425 16.98 -1.02 -24.35
N GLN A 426 16.27 -2.15 -24.29
CA GLN A 426 15.08 -2.42 -25.09
C GLN A 426 14.00 -3.09 -24.25
N ARG A 427 12.74 -2.79 -24.56
CA ARG A 427 11.59 -3.46 -23.96
C ARG A 427 10.48 -3.59 -24.98
N ILE A 428 9.88 -4.77 -25.06
CA ILE A 428 8.78 -5.10 -25.95
C ILE A 428 7.70 -5.74 -25.10
N GLN A 429 6.48 -5.21 -25.15
CA GLN A 429 5.37 -5.77 -24.40
C GLN A 429 4.18 -6.00 -25.32
N TRP A 430 3.36 -7.00 -25.00
CA TRP A 430 2.09 -7.24 -25.68
C TRP A 430 1.11 -7.88 -24.73
N PHE A 431 -0.17 -7.61 -24.98
CA PHE A 431 -1.26 -8.12 -24.16
C PHE A 431 -2.55 -8.26 -24.97
N ALA A 432 -3.40 -9.19 -24.54
CA ALA A 432 -4.72 -9.42 -25.10
C ALA A 432 -5.63 -10.06 -24.04
N GLY A 433 -6.85 -9.56 -23.89
CA GLY A 433 -7.80 -10.08 -22.90
C GLY A 433 -9.18 -9.44 -22.96
N LEU A 434 -10.09 -9.99 -22.17
CA LEU A 434 -11.40 -9.39 -21.89
C LEU A 434 -11.23 -8.32 -20.80
N THR A 435 -11.75 -7.13 -21.00
CA THR A 435 -11.72 -6.05 -20.00
C THR A 435 -12.77 -6.27 -18.92
N GLY A 436 -12.63 -5.56 -17.82
CA GLY A 436 -13.59 -5.63 -16.73
C GLY A 436 -13.21 -4.71 -15.58
N ALA A 437 -14.03 -4.73 -14.54
CA ALA A 437 -13.77 -4.02 -13.30
C ALA A 437 -13.46 -5.00 -12.18
N TYR A 438 -12.55 -4.61 -11.30
CA TYR A 438 -12.36 -5.32 -10.04
C TYR A 438 -13.27 -4.74 -8.97
N GLU A 439 -14.13 -5.58 -8.39
CA GLU A 439 -15.09 -5.25 -7.33
C GLU A 439 -14.81 -6.10 -6.07
N GLY A 440 -15.65 -5.99 -5.05
CA GLY A 440 -15.52 -6.72 -3.78
C GLY A 440 -14.83 -5.94 -2.67
N VAL A 441 -15.12 -6.29 -1.42
CA VAL A 441 -14.64 -5.61 -0.21
C VAL A 441 -13.54 -6.42 0.45
N ALA A 442 -13.81 -7.69 0.74
CA ALA A 442 -12.85 -8.62 1.35
C ALA A 442 -11.87 -9.16 0.32
N LEU A 443 -12.41 -9.74 -0.73
CA LEU A 443 -11.68 -10.39 -1.80
C LEU A 443 -12.03 -9.72 -3.12
N GLN A 444 -11.04 -9.69 -4.00
CA GLN A 444 -11.21 -9.12 -5.31
C GLN A 444 -12.10 -10.02 -6.17
N GLN A 445 -13.11 -9.41 -6.79
CA GLN A 445 -14.04 -10.01 -7.76
C GLN A 445 -13.81 -9.34 -9.12
N PHE A 446 -14.09 -10.01 -10.23
CA PHE A 446 -13.91 -9.52 -11.59
C PHE A 446 -15.24 -9.53 -12.33
N ASN A 447 -15.74 -8.34 -12.64
CA ASN A 447 -16.97 -8.13 -13.40
C ASN A 447 -16.60 -7.80 -14.84
N ASP A 448 -17.02 -8.65 -15.79
CA ASP A 448 -16.76 -8.49 -17.22
C ASP A 448 -17.61 -7.34 -17.80
N ASP A 449 -16.95 -6.40 -18.50
CA ASP A 449 -17.60 -5.26 -19.16
C ASP A 449 -17.87 -5.51 -20.66
N GLY A 450 -17.63 -6.73 -21.14
CA GLY A 450 -17.83 -7.19 -22.51
C GLY A 450 -16.74 -6.78 -23.49
N GLY A 451 -15.79 -5.92 -23.10
CA GLY A 451 -14.75 -5.41 -23.97
C GLY A 451 -13.62 -6.41 -24.21
N THR A 452 -13.03 -6.36 -25.39
CA THR A 452 -11.80 -7.07 -25.75
C THR A 452 -10.72 -6.05 -26.05
N LEU A 453 -9.63 -6.11 -25.31
CA LEU A 453 -8.50 -5.19 -25.43
C LEU A 453 -7.26 -5.94 -25.91
N ILE A 454 -6.62 -5.41 -26.95
CA ILE A 454 -5.34 -5.90 -27.47
C ILE A 454 -4.38 -4.73 -27.56
N GLY A 455 -3.11 -4.92 -27.17
CA GLY A 455 -2.09 -3.89 -27.32
C GLY A 455 -0.68 -4.43 -27.40
N ALA A 456 0.21 -3.58 -27.93
CA ALA A 456 1.65 -3.85 -28.01
C ALA A 456 2.44 -2.55 -27.81
N SER A 457 3.56 -2.63 -27.11
CA SER A 457 4.45 -1.51 -26.84
C SER A 457 5.91 -1.85 -27.16
N TYR A 458 6.67 -0.82 -27.50
CA TYR A 458 8.10 -0.89 -27.76
C TYR A 458 8.80 0.31 -27.16
N GLN A 459 9.92 0.07 -26.47
CA GLN A 459 10.79 1.08 -25.90
C GLN A 459 12.24 0.78 -26.31
N GLN A 460 12.99 1.83 -26.62
CA GLN A 460 14.40 1.76 -26.91
C GLN A 460 15.17 2.94 -26.32
N GLU A 461 16.29 2.64 -25.66
CA GLU A 461 17.32 3.60 -25.29
C GLU A 461 18.29 3.78 -26.46
N LEU A 462 18.21 4.93 -27.14
CA LEU A 462 19.03 5.25 -28.32
C LEU A 462 20.46 5.64 -27.92
N THR A 463 20.59 6.33 -26.80
CA THR A 463 21.85 6.72 -26.16
C THR A 463 21.65 6.70 -24.65
N PRO A 464 22.71 6.73 -23.81
CA PRO A 464 22.58 6.81 -22.36
C PRO A 464 21.75 7.99 -21.83
N ASN A 465 21.40 8.95 -22.70
CA ASN A 465 20.65 10.15 -22.37
C ASN A 465 19.29 10.23 -23.07
N ILE A 466 18.99 9.38 -24.05
CA ILE A 466 17.79 9.49 -24.91
C ILE A 466 17.06 8.15 -24.96
N SER A 467 15.79 8.17 -24.57
CA SER A 467 14.88 7.02 -24.69
C SER A 467 13.66 7.42 -25.53
N VAL A 468 13.20 6.50 -26.37
CA VAL A 468 11.99 6.66 -27.19
C VAL A 468 11.13 5.41 -27.07
N GLY A 469 9.84 5.54 -27.30
CA GLY A 469 8.96 4.39 -27.32
C GLY A 469 7.56 4.74 -27.81
N GLY A 470 6.77 3.70 -28.03
CA GLY A 470 5.38 3.83 -28.39
C GLY A 470 4.55 2.61 -28.01
N GLN A 471 3.24 2.80 -27.94
CA GLN A 471 2.25 1.76 -27.70
C GLN A 471 1.08 1.95 -28.66
N ILE A 472 0.55 0.83 -29.13
CA ILE A 472 -0.73 0.75 -29.84
C ILE A 472 -1.70 -0.10 -29.03
N SER A 473 -2.98 0.27 -29.02
CA SER A 473 -4.06 -0.47 -28.40
C SER A 473 -5.32 -0.42 -29.24
N ASN A 474 -6.14 -1.45 -29.13
CA ASN A 474 -7.44 -1.55 -29.79
C ASN A 474 -8.44 -2.18 -28.81
N LEU A 475 -9.56 -1.48 -28.58
CA LEU A 475 -10.67 -1.92 -27.75
C LEU A 475 -11.90 -2.17 -28.64
N GLN A 476 -12.56 -3.32 -28.44
CA GLN A 476 -13.79 -3.67 -29.15
C GLN A 476 -14.83 -4.28 -28.21
N GLY A 477 -16.11 -3.98 -28.40
CA GLY A 477 -17.23 -4.67 -27.76
C GLY A 477 -17.53 -4.25 -26.31
N HIS A 478 -16.87 -3.22 -25.79
CA HIS A 478 -17.09 -2.73 -24.42
C HIS A 478 -18.50 -2.16 -24.24
N GLU A 479 -19.17 -2.43 -23.12
CA GLU A 479 -20.57 -2.05 -22.90
C GLU A 479 -20.79 -0.51 -22.85
N GLU A 480 -19.84 0.26 -22.31
CA GLU A 480 -19.99 1.72 -22.09
C GLU A 480 -19.09 2.63 -22.95
N VAL A 481 -18.01 2.08 -23.54
CA VAL A 481 -16.94 2.84 -24.21
C VAL A 481 -16.97 2.45 -25.68
N ALA A 482 -16.91 3.44 -26.57
CA ALA A 482 -16.97 3.17 -28.00
C ALA A 482 -15.73 2.40 -28.46
N ASP A 483 -15.91 1.50 -29.45
CA ASP A 483 -14.80 0.84 -30.13
C ASP A 483 -13.83 1.89 -30.69
N HIS A 484 -12.54 1.73 -30.40
CA HIS A 484 -11.51 2.64 -30.86
C HIS A 484 -10.13 1.98 -30.87
N SER A 485 -9.20 2.64 -31.54
CA SER A 485 -7.79 2.31 -31.57
C SER A 485 -7.00 3.53 -31.13
N SER A 486 -6.00 3.34 -30.27
CA SER A 486 -5.18 4.41 -29.75
C SER A 486 -3.68 4.16 -29.98
N ILE A 487 -2.94 5.24 -30.18
CA ILE A 487 -1.49 5.25 -30.28
C ILE A 487 -0.90 6.25 -29.28
N LEU A 488 0.05 5.77 -28.48
CA LEU A 488 0.83 6.54 -27.53
C LEU A 488 2.28 6.56 -27.98
N LEU A 489 2.91 7.73 -27.99
CA LEU A 489 4.32 7.92 -28.27
C LEU A 489 4.95 8.72 -27.14
N ALA A 490 6.18 8.37 -26.76
CA ALA A 490 6.94 9.14 -25.78
C ALA A 490 8.42 9.27 -26.17
N GLY A 491 9.00 10.41 -25.81
CA GLY A 491 10.42 10.69 -25.92
C GLY A 491 10.95 11.31 -24.63
N LYS A 492 12.11 10.84 -24.17
CA LYS A 492 12.78 11.36 -22.98
C LYS A 492 14.23 11.68 -23.25
N TYR A 493 14.64 12.86 -22.82
CA TYR A 493 16.04 13.24 -22.72
C TYR A 493 16.42 13.46 -21.24
N ALA A 494 17.34 12.64 -20.73
CA ALA A 494 17.81 12.69 -19.36
C ALA A 494 19.32 12.43 -19.33
N PRO A 495 20.19 13.47 -19.36
CA PRO A 495 21.63 13.30 -19.31
C PRO A 495 22.10 12.53 -18.06
N SER A 496 23.21 11.82 -18.17
CA SER A 496 23.83 11.04 -17.08
C SER A 496 24.08 11.83 -15.78
N SER A 497 24.25 13.15 -15.86
CA SER A 497 24.35 14.04 -14.68
C SER A 497 23.06 14.12 -13.86
N ASN A 498 21.91 13.75 -14.45
CA ASN A 498 20.56 13.80 -13.88
C ASN A 498 20.20 15.20 -13.33
N ILE A 499 20.86 16.24 -13.86
CA ILE A 499 20.62 17.65 -13.56
C ILE A 499 19.33 18.10 -14.24
N GLN A 500 19.06 17.63 -15.45
CA GLN A 500 17.84 17.94 -16.17
C GLN A 500 17.21 16.67 -16.74
N SER A 501 15.91 16.67 -16.91
CA SER A 501 15.20 15.69 -17.71
C SER A 501 13.99 16.32 -18.37
N HIS A 502 13.76 15.99 -19.63
CA HIS A 502 12.64 16.46 -20.43
C HIS A 502 11.92 15.24 -21.00
N GLU A 503 10.60 15.20 -20.85
CA GLU A 503 9.72 14.16 -21.35
C GLU A 503 8.65 14.82 -22.21
N LEU A 504 8.29 14.17 -23.31
CA LEU A 504 7.24 14.58 -24.22
C LEU A 504 6.43 13.34 -24.59
N HIS A 505 5.11 13.44 -24.47
CA HIS A 505 4.18 12.38 -24.79
C HIS A 505 3.12 12.88 -25.76
N PHE A 506 2.69 11.99 -26.63
CA PHE A 506 1.62 12.22 -27.61
C PHE A 506 0.69 11.01 -27.60
N LEU A 507 -0.60 11.24 -27.47
CA LEU A 507 -1.66 10.24 -27.52
C LEU A 507 -2.64 10.64 -28.61
N ALA A 508 -3.07 9.70 -29.44
CA ALA A 508 -4.14 9.93 -30.41
C ALA A 508 -5.04 8.70 -30.52
N ASP A 509 -6.31 8.92 -30.84
CA ASP A 509 -7.26 7.87 -31.19
C ASP A 509 -7.64 7.88 -32.68
N ASP A 510 -8.41 6.90 -33.13
CA ASP A 510 -8.93 6.80 -34.49
C ASP A 510 -10.14 7.70 -34.78
N ASN A 511 -10.64 8.41 -33.75
CA ASN A 511 -11.67 9.44 -33.88
C ASN A 511 -11.09 10.84 -34.19
N SER A 512 -9.79 10.92 -34.46
CA SER A 512 -9.04 12.16 -34.76
C SER A 512 -8.88 13.10 -33.55
N ASN A 513 -9.05 12.59 -32.33
CA ASN A 513 -8.75 13.33 -31.11
C ASN A 513 -7.28 13.06 -30.73
N PHE A 514 -6.62 14.05 -30.12
CA PHE A 514 -5.26 13.86 -29.60
C PHE A 514 -4.99 14.60 -28.30
N GLY A 515 -3.96 14.14 -27.58
CA GLY A 515 -3.40 14.78 -26.41
C GLY A 515 -1.88 14.87 -26.52
N ILE A 516 -1.31 15.97 -26.06
CA ILE A 516 0.12 16.19 -26.00
C ILE A 516 0.47 16.83 -24.65
N TRP A 517 1.48 16.30 -23.98
CA TRP A 517 2.00 16.90 -22.75
C TRP A 517 3.52 16.79 -22.68
N SER A 518 4.13 17.78 -22.03
CA SER A 518 5.56 17.77 -21.75
C SER A 518 5.82 18.02 -20.28
N ASP A 519 6.68 17.20 -19.69
CA ASP A 519 7.14 17.32 -18.32
C ASP A 519 8.65 17.57 -18.30
N SER A 520 9.07 18.69 -17.70
CA SER A 520 10.48 19.06 -17.56
C SER A 520 10.87 19.16 -16.09
N LYS A 521 12.10 18.75 -15.77
CA LYS A 521 12.67 18.76 -14.42
C LYS A 521 14.09 19.30 -14.49
N TYR A 522 14.42 20.21 -13.58
CA TYR A 522 15.75 20.78 -13.41
C TYR A 522 16.19 20.70 -11.93
N ARG A 523 17.43 20.30 -11.67
CA ARG A 523 18.02 20.13 -10.35
C ARG A 523 19.21 21.08 -10.21
N PHE A 524 18.99 22.22 -9.58
CA PHE A 524 20.03 23.25 -9.39
C PHE A 524 21.17 22.77 -8.48
N THR A 525 20.80 22.18 -7.34
CA THR A 525 21.71 21.70 -6.29
C THR A 525 21.07 20.48 -5.60
N PRO A 526 21.84 19.68 -4.83
CA PRO A 526 21.27 18.59 -4.06
C PRO A 526 20.12 19.08 -3.16
N GLY A 527 18.92 18.54 -3.39
CA GLY A 527 17.71 18.90 -2.66
C GLY A 527 16.85 20.01 -3.28
N MET A 528 17.30 20.73 -4.32
CA MET A 528 16.46 21.73 -5.02
C MET A 528 16.04 21.24 -6.40
N ILE A 529 14.74 21.12 -6.63
CA ILE A 529 14.14 20.63 -7.88
C ILE A 529 13.12 21.65 -8.36
N PHE A 530 13.19 21.99 -9.65
CA PHE A 530 12.19 22.79 -10.35
C PHE A 530 11.55 21.94 -11.45
N ARG A 531 10.24 22.01 -11.56
CA ARG A 531 9.46 21.28 -12.56
C ARG A 531 8.55 22.25 -13.27
N TYR A 532 8.40 22.04 -14.56
CA TYR A 532 7.48 22.81 -15.38
C TYR A 532 6.97 21.93 -16.50
N GLY A 533 5.76 22.20 -16.96
CA GLY A 533 5.18 21.45 -18.06
C GLY A 533 3.98 22.17 -18.63
N ALA A 534 3.58 21.72 -19.81
CA ALA A 534 2.41 22.20 -20.53
C ALA A 534 1.70 21.02 -21.17
N PHE A 535 0.39 21.14 -21.35
CA PHE A 535 -0.43 20.08 -21.90
C PHE A 535 -1.63 20.65 -22.67
N TYR A 536 -2.10 19.85 -23.61
CA TYR A 536 -3.32 20.05 -24.38
C TYR A 536 -3.92 18.67 -24.64
N ILE A 537 -5.19 18.49 -24.33
CA ILE A 537 -5.92 17.23 -24.50
C ILE A 537 -7.28 17.57 -25.10
N ASP A 538 -7.55 17.03 -26.29
CA ASP A 538 -8.84 17.18 -26.97
C ASP A 538 -9.98 16.58 -26.13
N PRO A 539 -11.21 17.07 -26.31
CA PRO A 539 -12.41 16.42 -25.79
C PRO A 539 -12.61 15.04 -26.42
N ASP A 540 -13.24 14.13 -25.68
CA ASP A 540 -13.60 12.77 -26.11
C ASP A 540 -12.39 11.92 -26.54
N LEU A 541 -11.17 12.26 -26.07
CA LEU A 541 -9.97 11.47 -26.36
C LEU A 541 -10.07 10.10 -25.67
N LEU A 542 -10.06 9.04 -26.46
CA LEU A 542 -10.23 7.68 -25.96
C LEU A 542 -8.88 6.98 -25.70
N TRP A 543 -8.80 6.28 -24.57
CA TRP A 543 -7.64 5.47 -24.20
C TRP A 543 -8.06 4.17 -23.52
N THR A 544 -7.97 3.05 -24.25
CA THR A 544 -8.35 1.73 -23.70
C THR A 544 -9.78 1.76 -23.15
N ASP A 545 -10.11 0.95 -22.15
CA ASP A 545 -11.41 1.00 -21.45
C ASP A 545 -11.54 2.17 -20.45
N ALA A 546 -10.43 2.85 -20.13
CA ALA A 546 -10.35 3.74 -18.99
C ALA A 546 -10.52 5.22 -19.36
N ASP A 547 -11.36 5.92 -18.58
CA ASP A 547 -11.52 7.36 -18.69
C ASP A 547 -10.21 8.10 -18.37
N ILE A 548 -9.85 9.04 -19.24
CA ILE A 548 -8.75 9.98 -19.01
C ILE A 548 -9.30 11.39 -18.83
N ALA A 549 -8.53 12.24 -18.14
CA ALA A 549 -8.91 13.63 -18.01
C ALA A 549 -8.67 14.35 -19.34
N ASP A 550 -9.74 14.55 -20.10
CA ASP A 550 -9.78 15.14 -21.43
C ASP A 550 -10.30 16.59 -21.42
N ASP A 551 -10.49 17.18 -22.60
CA ASP A 551 -11.06 18.52 -22.77
C ASP A 551 -10.38 19.62 -21.92
N GLN A 552 -9.04 19.59 -21.88
CA GLN A 552 -8.27 20.49 -21.02
C GLN A 552 -6.88 20.84 -21.56
N GLN A 553 -6.43 22.05 -21.21
CA GLN A 553 -5.13 22.59 -21.60
C GLN A 553 -4.58 23.44 -20.48
N GLY A 554 -3.26 23.52 -20.37
CA GLY A 554 -2.68 24.30 -19.30
C GLY A 554 -1.18 24.21 -19.17
N LEU A 555 -0.68 24.83 -18.11
CA LEU A 555 0.71 24.81 -17.70
C LEU A 555 0.81 24.74 -16.19
N TYR A 556 1.91 24.16 -15.72
CA TYR A 556 2.20 24.12 -14.29
C TYR A 556 3.67 24.41 -14.03
N LEU A 557 3.95 24.97 -12.87
CA LEU A 557 5.29 25.24 -12.36
C LEU A 557 5.36 24.76 -10.91
N ARG A 558 6.47 24.13 -10.53
CA ARG A 558 6.71 23.67 -9.17
C ARG A 558 8.16 23.78 -8.78
N PHE A 559 8.39 24.21 -7.55
CA PHE A 559 9.68 24.27 -6.91
C PHE A 559 9.65 23.47 -5.60
N ASP A 560 10.61 22.57 -5.42
CA ASP A 560 10.81 21.78 -4.20
C ASP A 560 12.23 22.01 -3.68
N LYS A 561 12.37 22.22 -2.36
CA LYS A 561 13.63 22.34 -1.63
C LYS A 561 13.60 21.43 -0.41
N GLN A 562 14.42 20.40 -0.42
CA GLN A 562 14.63 19.47 0.68
C GLN A 562 15.94 19.78 1.41
N GLY A 563 15.91 19.77 2.73
CA GLY A 563 17.07 20.04 3.57
C GLY A 563 16.91 19.47 4.96
N PHE A 564 18.01 19.38 5.72
CA PHE A 564 18.02 18.70 7.02
C PHE A 564 17.06 19.30 8.07
N ARG A 565 16.86 20.61 8.03
CA ARG A 565 15.94 21.33 8.93
C ARG A 565 14.72 21.93 8.23
N ASN A 566 14.72 22.00 6.91
CA ASN A 566 13.69 22.72 6.16
C ASN A 566 13.32 21.96 4.90
N ASN A 567 12.04 21.66 4.76
CA ASN A 567 11.45 21.15 3.52
C ASN A 567 10.42 22.15 3.05
N PHE A 568 10.61 22.68 1.85
CA PHE A 568 9.75 23.69 1.25
C PHE A 568 9.30 23.24 -0.14
N SER A 569 8.05 23.48 -0.49
CA SER A 569 7.55 23.32 -1.85
C SER A 569 6.60 24.46 -2.18
N ALA A 570 6.63 24.96 -3.40
CA ALA A 570 5.68 25.94 -3.91
C ALA A 570 5.37 25.66 -5.38
N GLY A 571 4.19 26.05 -5.84
CA GLY A 571 3.79 25.83 -7.23
C GLY A 571 2.69 26.77 -7.70
N TYR A 572 2.53 26.78 -9.02
CA TYR A 572 1.49 27.50 -9.74
C TYR A 572 0.92 26.58 -10.81
N ASP A 573 -0.39 26.40 -10.81
CA ASP A 573 -1.12 25.61 -11.80
C ASP A 573 -2.11 26.54 -12.53
N TYR A 574 -2.07 26.54 -13.86
CA TYR A 574 -3.09 27.15 -14.71
C TYR A 574 -3.63 26.10 -15.67
N PHE A 575 -4.94 25.96 -15.75
CA PHE A 575 -5.56 25.13 -16.77
C PHE A 575 -6.98 25.60 -17.08
N GLU A 576 -7.37 25.34 -18.32
CA GLU A 576 -8.71 25.55 -18.83
C GLU A 576 -9.37 24.21 -19.12
N THR A 577 -10.68 24.14 -18.91
CA THR A 577 -11.54 23.00 -19.28
C THR A 577 -12.65 23.48 -20.20
N GLY A 578 -13.23 22.63 -21.05
CA GLY A 578 -14.27 23.08 -21.99
C GLY A 578 -13.67 23.71 -23.25
N ILE A 579 -12.61 23.11 -23.81
CA ILE A 579 -11.94 23.56 -25.04
C ILE A 579 -12.82 23.25 -26.25
N GLU A 580 -13.70 22.25 -26.17
CA GLU A 580 -14.63 21.92 -27.25
C GLU A 580 -15.44 23.16 -27.71
N ASN A 581 -15.55 23.33 -29.02
CA ASN A 581 -16.41 24.34 -29.60
C ASN A 581 -17.87 24.06 -29.20
N ASN A 582 -18.41 24.89 -28.30
CA ASN A 582 -19.76 24.82 -27.68
C ASN A 582 -19.87 24.00 -26.37
N ALA A 583 -18.76 23.78 -25.65
CA ALA A 583 -18.83 23.21 -24.31
C ALA A 583 -19.87 23.98 -23.44
N PRO A 584 -20.79 23.27 -22.75
CA PRO A 584 -21.86 23.91 -21.99
C PRO A 584 -21.34 24.72 -20.80
N ILE A 585 -20.17 24.35 -20.28
CA ILE A 585 -19.46 25.02 -19.19
C ILE A 585 -17.98 24.98 -19.53
N THR A 586 -17.34 26.14 -19.65
CA THR A 586 -15.87 26.23 -19.67
C THR A 586 -15.39 26.73 -18.32
N SER A 587 -14.19 26.34 -17.89
CA SER A 587 -13.60 26.91 -16.68
C SER A 587 -12.13 27.25 -16.85
N SER A 588 -11.71 28.40 -16.30
CA SER A 588 -10.30 28.76 -16.17
C SER A 588 -9.91 28.72 -14.71
N ASN A 589 -8.84 27.99 -14.39
CA ASN A 589 -8.40 27.76 -13.03
C ASN A 589 -6.97 28.26 -12.84
N HIS A 590 -6.76 29.11 -11.85
CA HIS A 590 -5.44 29.60 -11.43
C HIS A 590 -5.22 29.23 -9.98
N THR A 591 -4.16 28.49 -9.66
CA THR A 591 -3.89 28.07 -8.28
C THR A 591 -2.43 28.30 -7.92
N VAL A 592 -2.18 29.05 -6.84
CA VAL A 592 -0.86 29.21 -6.23
C VAL A 592 -0.87 28.47 -4.89
N TYR A 593 0.15 27.68 -4.61
CA TYR A 593 0.27 26.96 -3.35
C TYR A 593 1.69 26.91 -2.83
N PHE A 594 1.82 26.74 -1.51
CA PHE A 594 3.09 26.49 -0.85
C PHE A 594 2.94 25.58 0.38
N ASN A 595 4.04 24.97 0.78
CA ASN A 595 4.18 24.17 1.99
C ASN A 595 5.60 24.30 2.53
N ASN A 596 5.74 24.41 3.84
CA ASN A 596 7.00 24.55 4.54
C ASN A 596 6.95 23.75 5.84
N ASN A 597 7.94 22.90 6.08
CA ASN A 597 8.15 22.20 7.34
C ASN A 597 9.56 22.50 7.85
N TYR A 598 9.62 23.18 9.00
CA TYR A 598 10.84 23.67 9.60
C TYR A 598 11.08 23.06 11.00
N ARG A 599 12.17 22.31 11.14
CA ARG A 599 12.66 21.76 12.41
C ARG A 599 13.56 22.78 13.11
N VAL A 600 12.97 23.53 14.04
CA VAL A 600 13.68 24.52 14.88
C VAL A 600 14.77 23.84 15.72
N ASN A 601 14.41 22.73 16.38
CA ASN A 601 15.35 21.91 17.17
C ASN A 601 14.83 20.46 17.29
N ARG A 602 15.46 19.62 18.12
CA ARG A 602 15.07 18.21 18.31
C ARG A 602 13.70 17.99 18.97
N LYS A 603 13.11 19.03 19.57
CA LYS A 603 11.82 18.98 20.29
C LYS A 603 10.72 19.77 19.58
N LEU A 604 11.05 20.78 18.78
CA LEU A 604 10.09 21.68 18.14
C LEU A 604 10.21 21.64 16.62
N THR A 605 9.08 21.36 15.98
CA THR A 605 8.89 21.46 14.53
C THR A 605 7.66 22.31 14.25
N LEU A 606 7.78 23.20 13.26
CA LEU A 606 6.72 24.07 12.79
C LEU A 606 6.41 23.69 11.35
N GLY A 607 5.15 23.67 10.96
CA GLY A 607 4.78 23.55 9.55
C GLY A 607 3.68 24.50 9.18
N VAL A 608 3.71 24.97 7.94
CA VAL A 608 2.71 25.84 7.35
C VAL A 608 2.53 25.48 5.88
N ALA A 609 1.30 25.39 5.42
CA ALA A 609 0.94 25.24 4.03
C ALA A 609 -0.20 26.19 3.71
N GLY A 610 -0.30 26.63 2.47
CA GLY A 610 -1.42 27.44 2.02
C GLY A 610 -1.60 27.40 0.52
N SER A 611 -2.81 27.72 0.08
CA SER A 611 -3.17 27.81 -1.33
C SER A 611 -4.18 28.93 -1.55
N VAL A 612 -4.09 29.57 -2.71
CA VAL A 612 -5.09 30.52 -3.22
C VAL A 612 -5.44 30.05 -4.62
N SER A 613 -6.73 29.95 -4.93
CA SER A 613 -7.25 29.50 -6.21
C SER A 613 -8.36 30.42 -6.69
N GLN A 614 -8.30 30.84 -7.95
CA GLN A 614 -9.34 31.58 -8.65
C GLN A 614 -9.86 30.70 -9.78
N ARG A 615 -11.18 30.55 -9.85
CA ARG A 615 -11.87 29.71 -10.82
C ARG A 615 -12.99 30.51 -11.47
N GLU A 616 -12.87 30.75 -12.77
CA GLU A 616 -13.89 31.42 -13.57
C GLU A 616 -14.67 30.38 -14.37
N PHE A 617 -16.00 30.38 -14.26
CA PHE A 617 -16.89 29.55 -15.07
C PHE A 617 -17.59 30.39 -16.13
N THR A 618 -17.50 29.97 -17.38
CA THR A 618 -18.36 30.50 -18.46
C THR A 618 -19.49 29.51 -18.69
N SER A 619 -20.67 29.81 -18.13
CA SER A 619 -21.88 29.01 -18.30
C SER A 619 -23.07 29.91 -18.67
N THR A 620 -24.30 29.37 -18.69
CA THR A 620 -25.50 30.21 -18.88
C THR A 620 -25.68 31.25 -17.78
N GLU A 621 -25.15 30.97 -16.58
CA GLU A 621 -24.93 31.92 -15.48
C GLU A 621 -23.42 31.93 -15.20
N ASN A 622 -22.72 32.99 -15.62
CA ASN A 622 -21.30 33.12 -15.28
C ASN A 622 -21.15 33.14 -13.75
N ASP A 623 -20.24 32.33 -13.23
CA ASP A 623 -19.91 32.29 -11.80
C ASP A 623 -18.38 32.40 -11.66
N GLU A 624 -17.94 33.20 -10.70
CA GLU A 624 -16.52 33.36 -10.38
C GLU A 624 -16.35 32.92 -8.94
N GLN A 625 -15.36 32.07 -8.71
CA GLN A 625 -15.07 31.48 -7.43
C GLN A 625 -13.63 31.78 -7.02
N ASP A 626 -13.49 32.49 -5.91
CA ASP A 626 -12.21 32.75 -5.27
C ASP A 626 -12.11 31.91 -4.00
N SER A 627 -11.01 31.20 -3.82
CA SER A 627 -10.79 30.42 -2.62
C SER A 627 -9.38 30.57 -2.08
N TRP A 628 -9.27 30.48 -0.77
CA TRP A 628 -7.98 30.40 -0.09
C TRP A 628 -8.04 29.43 1.06
N ARG A 629 -6.89 28.82 1.37
CA ARG A 629 -6.73 27.89 2.49
C ARG A 629 -5.36 28.06 3.11
N VAL A 630 -5.31 28.02 4.44
CA VAL A 630 -4.07 28.02 5.22
C VAL A 630 -4.15 26.93 6.29
N ASN A 631 -3.08 26.14 6.39
CA ASN A 631 -2.88 25.07 7.35
C ASN A 631 -1.60 25.35 8.13
N GLY A 632 -1.67 25.43 9.45
CA GLY A 632 -0.50 25.59 10.32
C GLY A 632 -0.46 24.47 11.36
N PHE A 633 0.74 24.01 11.71
CA PHE A 633 0.92 23.12 12.85
C PHE A 633 2.17 23.41 13.67
N VAL A 634 2.07 23.13 14.96
CA VAL A 634 3.18 23.14 15.92
C VAL A 634 3.28 21.75 16.53
N TYR A 635 4.46 21.15 16.42
CA TYR A 635 4.77 19.84 17.00
C TYR A 635 5.83 20.03 18.09
N TYR A 636 5.52 19.60 19.31
CA TYR A 636 6.39 19.78 20.47
C TYR A 636 6.54 18.52 21.34
N ARG A 637 7.78 18.08 21.55
CA ARG A 637 8.11 16.93 22.41
C ARG A 637 8.28 17.34 23.87
N LEU A 638 7.35 16.91 24.72
CA LEU A 638 7.30 17.11 26.17
C LEU A 638 7.91 15.90 26.92
N PRO A 639 8.16 16.00 28.24
CA PRO A 639 8.57 14.86 29.05
C PRO A 639 7.50 13.77 29.18
N LEU A 640 6.22 14.16 29.14
CA LEU A 640 5.05 13.29 29.29
C LEU A 640 4.54 12.71 27.96
N GLY A 641 5.16 13.08 26.83
CA GLY A 641 4.64 12.69 25.52
C GLY A 641 4.98 13.72 24.45
N THR A 642 4.24 13.69 23.35
CA THR A 642 4.42 14.64 22.26
C THR A 642 3.07 15.27 21.95
N SER A 643 3.02 16.60 21.93
CA SER A 643 1.81 17.34 21.56
C SER A 643 1.94 17.88 20.14
N ARG A 644 0.82 17.87 19.41
CA ARG A 644 0.66 18.55 18.13
C ARG A 644 -0.58 19.43 18.18
N PHE A 645 -0.43 20.66 17.73
CA PHE A 645 -1.52 21.62 17.61
C PHE A 645 -1.62 22.04 16.14
N GLU A 646 -2.82 22.00 15.58
CA GLU A 646 -3.09 22.33 14.17
C GLU A 646 -4.20 23.36 14.07
N ILE A 647 -4.05 24.27 13.10
CA ILE A 647 -5.08 25.22 12.68
C ILE A 647 -5.27 25.05 11.18
N ASN A 648 -6.51 24.96 10.74
CA ASN A 648 -6.92 24.94 9.35
C ASN A 648 -7.97 26.05 9.16
N VAL A 649 -7.76 26.92 8.20
CA VAL A 649 -8.71 27.97 7.83
C VAL A 649 -8.85 27.96 6.31
N SER A 650 -10.07 28.02 5.80
CA SER A 650 -10.34 28.18 4.39
C SER A 650 -11.63 28.94 4.13
N GLU A 651 -11.67 29.60 3.00
CA GLU A 651 -12.83 30.34 2.51
C GLU A 651 -12.93 30.11 1.00
N LEU A 652 -14.14 29.91 0.52
CA LEU A 652 -14.53 29.83 -0.87
C LEU A 652 -15.66 30.85 -1.04
N ASN A 653 -15.42 31.87 -1.85
CA ASN A 653 -16.39 32.89 -2.21
C ASN A 653 -16.83 32.65 -3.63
N SER A 654 -18.13 32.46 -3.84
CA SER A 654 -18.75 32.33 -5.16
C SER A 654 -19.73 33.47 -5.40
N GLN A 655 -19.93 33.88 -6.66
CA GLN A 655 -20.98 34.83 -7.01
C GLN A 655 -22.37 34.26 -6.73
N ASN A 656 -22.53 32.94 -6.82
CA ASN A 656 -23.69 32.24 -6.27
C ASN A 656 -23.47 31.95 -4.78
N PRO A 657 -24.17 32.64 -3.85
CA PRO A 657 -23.91 32.49 -2.42
C PRO A 657 -24.14 31.05 -1.91
N ALA A 658 -24.95 30.25 -2.62
CA ALA A 658 -25.18 28.84 -2.30
C ALA A 658 -23.89 27.98 -2.37
N ASN A 659 -22.88 28.44 -3.11
CA ASN A 659 -21.60 27.76 -3.28
C ASN A 659 -20.50 28.35 -2.36
N SER A 660 -20.78 29.41 -1.62
CA SER A 660 -19.80 30.01 -0.70
C SER A 660 -19.66 29.18 0.57
N ARG A 661 -18.42 28.99 1.02
CA ARG A 661 -18.09 28.17 2.20
C ARG A 661 -16.95 28.78 3.00
N GLU A 662 -17.11 28.85 4.32
CA GLU A 662 -16.03 29.13 5.26
C GLU A 662 -15.79 27.90 6.14
N ASN A 663 -14.55 27.56 6.44
CA ASN A 663 -14.21 26.50 7.38
C ASN A 663 -13.05 26.92 8.27
N ASN A 664 -13.25 26.83 9.59
CA ASN A 664 -12.24 27.08 10.60
C ASN A 664 -12.15 25.87 11.53
N ARG A 665 -10.98 25.23 11.58
CA ARG A 665 -10.74 24.07 12.44
C ARG A 665 -9.49 24.21 13.28
N ILE A 666 -9.62 23.87 14.56
CA ILE A 666 -8.52 23.74 15.50
C ILE A 666 -8.47 22.30 15.99
N ARG A 667 -7.27 21.73 16.06
CA ARG A 667 -7.06 20.37 16.54
C ARG A 667 -5.87 20.29 17.48
N TRP A 668 -6.03 19.55 18.55
CA TRP A 668 -4.96 19.16 19.46
C TRP A 668 -4.88 17.65 19.54
N SER A 669 -3.68 17.11 19.38
CA SER A 669 -3.42 15.69 19.64
C SER A 669 -2.19 15.53 20.54
N HIS A 670 -2.23 14.50 21.40
CA HIS A 670 -1.13 14.19 22.30
C HIS A 670 -0.85 12.69 22.34
N ASP A 671 0.36 12.33 21.96
CA ASP A 671 0.90 10.98 22.10
C ASP A 671 1.55 10.84 23.48
N TRP A 672 0.90 10.12 24.38
CA TRP A 672 1.34 9.96 25.76
C TRP A 672 2.57 9.07 25.86
N LYS A 673 3.52 9.47 26.69
CA LYS A 673 4.69 8.66 27.00
C LYS A 673 4.27 7.48 27.88
N THR A 674 4.20 6.33 27.23
CA THR A 674 3.85 5.05 27.84
C THR A 674 5.02 4.07 27.67
N PRO A 675 5.06 2.94 28.40
CA PRO A 675 6.07 1.90 28.16
C PRO A 675 5.96 1.35 26.73
N GLN A 676 7.04 0.76 26.19
CA GLN A 676 7.13 0.40 24.76
C GLN A 676 5.98 -0.47 24.23
N ARG A 677 5.38 -1.30 25.09
CA ARG A 677 4.25 -2.18 24.77
C ARG A 677 2.88 -1.49 24.74
N TYR A 678 2.82 -0.20 25.03
CA TYR A 678 1.58 0.58 25.09
C TYR A 678 1.75 1.82 24.22
N ARG A 679 0.64 2.26 23.63
CA ARG A 679 0.54 3.56 22.99
C ARG A 679 -0.84 4.11 23.29
N LEU A 680 -0.88 5.36 23.73
CA LEU A 680 -2.10 6.08 24.00
C LEU A 680 -2.01 7.44 23.33
N THR A 681 -3.01 7.76 22.52
CA THR A 681 -3.13 9.05 21.86
C THR A 681 -4.51 9.63 22.18
N THR A 682 -4.53 10.88 22.61
CA THR A 682 -5.77 11.64 22.84
C THR A 682 -5.87 12.75 21.82
N GLU A 683 -7.07 12.98 21.30
CA GLU A 683 -7.34 14.01 20.31
C GLU A 683 -8.60 14.78 20.65
N LEU A 684 -8.55 16.10 20.44
CA LEU A 684 -9.66 17.02 20.54
C LEU A 684 -9.66 17.93 19.31
N SER A 685 -10.82 18.16 18.71
CA SER A 685 -10.98 19.16 17.65
C SER A 685 -12.27 19.95 17.81
N ALA A 686 -12.23 21.18 17.29
CA ALA A 686 -13.39 22.04 17.12
C ALA A 686 -13.34 22.60 15.69
N GLU A 687 -14.45 22.49 14.98
CA GLU A 687 -14.61 22.89 13.59
C GLU A 687 -15.88 23.75 13.47
N ASN A 688 -15.79 24.84 12.72
CA ASN A 688 -16.90 25.71 12.40
C ASN A 688 -16.93 25.88 10.88
N GLU A 689 -17.97 25.36 10.28
CA GLU A 689 -18.20 25.40 8.86
C GLU A 689 -19.45 26.23 8.56
N LYS A 690 -19.33 27.21 7.66
CA LYS A 690 -20.47 27.98 7.18
C LYS A 690 -20.68 27.66 5.71
N LEU A 691 -21.90 27.27 5.36
CA LEU A 691 -22.35 26.93 4.01
C LEU A 691 -23.64 27.69 3.75
N PHE A 692 -23.59 28.75 2.94
CA PHE A 692 -24.76 29.56 2.57
C PHE A 692 -25.65 30.00 3.77
N GLU A 693 -26.71 29.26 4.08
CA GLU A 693 -27.71 29.49 5.15
C GLU A 693 -27.56 28.52 6.34
N ASP A 694 -26.48 27.75 6.41
CA ASP A 694 -26.20 26.78 7.46
C ASP A 694 -24.84 27.06 8.10
N GLU A 695 -24.81 27.14 9.43
CA GLU A 695 -23.58 27.12 10.22
C GLU A 695 -23.51 25.82 11.01
N LEU A 696 -22.51 25.00 10.70
CA LEU A 696 -22.22 23.72 11.33
C LEU A 696 -21.05 23.87 12.30
N GLN A 697 -21.33 23.66 13.58
CA GLN A 697 -20.33 23.56 14.64
C GLN A 697 -20.10 22.10 15.00
N GLN A 698 -18.86 21.62 14.90
CA GLN A 698 -18.51 20.25 15.20
C GLN A 698 -17.40 20.17 16.26
N TYR A 699 -17.63 19.35 17.28
CA TYR A 699 -16.66 19.03 18.32
C TYR A 699 -16.37 17.53 18.29
N THR A 700 -15.09 17.16 18.22
CA THR A 700 -14.68 15.75 18.22
C THR A 700 -13.73 15.48 19.38
N ALA A 701 -13.93 14.37 20.07
CA ALA A 701 -12.99 13.84 21.05
C ALA A 701 -12.71 12.37 20.73
N SER A 702 -11.43 12.02 20.61
CA SER A 702 -11.00 10.65 20.27
C SER A 702 -9.94 10.12 21.21
N LEU A 703 -10.02 8.83 21.49
CA LEU A 703 -9.05 8.05 22.25
C LEU A 703 -8.57 6.88 21.40
N ILE A 704 -7.27 6.81 21.16
CA ILE A 704 -6.63 5.72 20.42
C ILE A 704 -5.68 5.00 21.37
N TYR A 705 -5.91 3.71 21.55
CA TYR A 705 -5.10 2.84 22.39
C TYR A 705 -4.55 1.69 21.56
N ARG A 706 -3.28 1.33 21.78
CA ARG A 706 -2.66 0.13 21.21
C ARG A 706 -1.76 -0.53 22.24
N GLN A 707 -1.79 -1.86 22.26
CA GLN A 707 -1.00 -2.68 23.16
C GLN A 707 -0.38 -3.89 22.45
N GLU A 708 0.90 -4.11 22.72
CA GLU A 708 1.61 -5.37 22.45
C GLU A 708 1.48 -6.24 23.71
N VAL A 709 0.52 -7.16 23.72
CA VAL A 709 0.24 -8.02 24.90
C VAL A 709 1.38 -9.01 25.07
N PHE A 710 1.72 -9.68 23.97
CA PHE A 710 2.84 -10.60 23.83
C PHE A 710 3.60 -10.25 22.54
N ASP A 711 4.78 -10.83 22.34
CA ASP A 711 5.59 -10.56 21.14
C ASP A 711 4.90 -11.05 19.85
N ASN A 712 3.86 -11.87 19.97
CA ASN A 712 3.05 -12.40 18.89
C ASN A 712 1.58 -11.94 18.90
N LEU A 713 1.15 -11.09 19.85
CA LEU A 713 -0.24 -10.62 19.95
C LEU A 713 -0.27 -9.11 20.18
N THR A 714 -0.91 -8.40 19.25
CA THR A 714 -1.17 -6.96 19.36
C THR A 714 -2.66 -6.69 19.24
N TRP A 715 -3.16 -5.72 20.00
CA TRP A 715 -4.52 -5.20 19.80
C TRP A 715 -4.55 -3.69 19.97
N GLY A 716 -5.60 -3.08 19.46
CA GLY A 716 -5.88 -1.67 19.61
C GLY A 716 -7.38 -1.41 19.67
N ALA A 717 -7.71 -0.25 20.20
CA ALA A 717 -9.06 0.27 20.19
C ALA A 717 -9.03 1.76 19.87
N THR A 718 -10.03 2.19 19.12
CA THR A 718 -10.30 3.59 18.85
C THR A 718 -11.73 3.89 19.26
N VAL A 719 -11.93 4.97 19.99
CA VAL A 719 -13.27 5.48 20.34
C VAL A 719 -13.29 6.96 20.01
N SER A 720 -14.30 7.41 19.27
CA SER A 720 -14.52 8.82 18.99
C SER A 720 -15.96 9.20 19.24
N VAL A 721 -16.15 10.37 19.81
CA VAL A 721 -17.47 11.01 19.94
C VAL A 721 -17.42 12.32 19.17
N ILE A 722 -18.47 12.57 18.41
CA ILE A 722 -18.64 13.74 17.56
C ILE A 722 -19.97 14.36 17.96
N ARG A 723 -19.97 15.66 18.25
CA ARG A 723 -21.21 16.43 18.38
C ARG A 723 -21.19 17.52 17.33
N SER A 724 -22.21 17.52 16.49
CA SER A 724 -22.45 18.52 15.45
C SER A 724 -23.74 19.28 15.76
N ASP A 725 -23.72 20.59 15.57
CA ASP A 725 -24.87 21.47 15.70
C ASP A 725 -24.98 22.28 14.40
N SER A 726 -26.08 22.12 13.68
CA SER A 726 -26.35 22.78 12.40
C SER A 726 -27.64 23.59 12.51
N ASP A 727 -27.63 24.81 11.98
CA ASP A 727 -28.82 25.67 11.93
C ASP A 727 -29.99 25.02 11.15
N GLN A 728 -29.69 24.16 10.16
CA GLN A 728 -30.71 23.49 9.34
C GLN A 728 -31.06 22.08 9.81
N LEU A 729 -30.07 21.29 10.22
CA LEU A 729 -30.22 19.87 10.59
C LEU A 729 -30.37 19.65 12.09
N GLY A 730 -30.12 20.68 12.90
CA GLY A 730 -30.17 20.61 14.36
C GLY A 730 -28.95 19.91 14.95
N VAL A 731 -29.13 19.42 16.17
CA VAL A 731 -28.07 18.71 16.89
C VAL A 731 -28.00 17.25 16.44
N GLN A 732 -26.79 16.80 16.14
CA GLN A 732 -26.48 15.43 15.82
C GLN A 732 -25.30 14.95 16.68
N ASP A 733 -25.49 13.79 17.32
CA ASP A 733 -24.46 13.12 18.11
C ASP A 733 -24.02 11.84 17.39
N GLY A 734 -22.71 11.71 17.16
CA GLY A 734 -22.09 10.57 16.51
C GLY A 734 -21.14 9.86 17.46
N THR A 735 -21.18 8.53 17.50
CA THR A 735 -20.23 7.70 18.23
C THR A 735 -19.62 6.68 17.27
N SER A 736 -18.29 6.60 17.24
CA SER A 736 -17.57 5.53 16.55
C SER A 736 -16.66 4.78 17.51
N ALA A 737 -16.65 3.46 17.38
CA ALA A 737 -15.77 2.58 18.13
C ALA A 737 -15.18 1.53 17.20
N GLY A 738 -13.91 1.20 17.38
CA GLY A 738 -13.24 0.17 16.60
C GLY A 738 -12.26 -0.61 17.45
N VAL A 739 -12.11 -1.89 17.16
CA VAL A 739 -11.14 -2.79 17.80
C VAL A 739 -10.38 -3.53 16.72
N ASP A 740 -9.05 -3.46 16.76
CA ASP A 740 -8.15 -4.25 15.92
C ASP A 740 -7.36 -5.25 16.76
N ALA A 741 -7.19 -6.48 16.29
CA ALA A 741 -6.32 -7.47 16.90
C ALA A 741 -5.56 -8.25 15.83
N ARG A 742 -4.27 -8.52 16.08
CA ARG A 742 -3.41 -9.36 15.24
C ARG A 742 -2.65 -10.35 16.10
N TRP A 743 -2.73 -11.62 15.75
CA TRP A 743 -2.14 -12.70 16.50
C TRP A 743 -1.37 -13.66 15.60
N GLN A 744 -0.05 -13.76 15.81
CA GLN A 744 0.83 -14.76 15.22
C GLN A 744 0.82 -16.01 16.12
N MET A 745 -0.17 -16.89 15.92
CA MET A 745 -0.39 -18.10 16.73
C MET A 745 0.82 -19.05 16.71
N SER A 746 1.47 -19.17 15.56
CA SER A 746 2.69 -19.96 15.35
C SER A 746 3.52 -19.31 14.24
N PRO A 747 4.76 -19.77 13.94
CA PRO A 747 5.56 -19.19 12.85
C PRO A 747 4.88 -19.20 11.46
N HIS A 748 3.85 -20.03 11.27
CA HIS A 748 3.15 -20.15 10.00
C HIS A 748 1.70 -19.68 10.04
N TRP A 749 1.07 -19.62 11.21
CA TRP A 749 -0.33 -19.26 11.34
C TRP A 749 -0.48 -17.87 11.94
N TYR A 750 -1.30 -17.04 11.30
CA TYR A 750 -1.71 -15.74 11.81
C TYR A 750 -3.20 -15.55 11.69
N THR A 751 -3.74 -14.66 12.51
CA THR A 751 -5.10 -14.18 12.40
C THR A 751 -5.15 -12.69 12.67
N SER A 752 -6.07 -12.01 11.98
CA SER A 752 -6.41 -10.63 12.28
C SER A 752 -7.91 -10.46 12.37
N LEU A 753 -8.33 -9.64 13.31
CA LEU A 753 -9.71 -9.27 13.56
C LEU A 753 -9.80 -7.75 13.56
N SER A 754 -10.79 -7.20 12.87
CA SER A 754 -11.16 -5.80 12.96
C SER A 754 -12.67 -5.74 13.14
N ALA A 755 -13.15 -5.00 14.12
CA ALA A 755 -14.57 -4.73 14.31
C ALA A 755 -14.77 -3.23 14.43
N ASN A 756 -15.81 -2.70 13.79
CA ASN A 756 -16.17 -1.29 13.85
C ASN A 756 -17.66 -1.13 14.15
N TYR A 757 -17.97 -0.07 14.86
CA TYR A 757 -19.30 0.37 15.24
C TYR A 757 -19.36 1.85 14.97
N ASN A 758 -20.37 2.29 14.22
CA ASN A 758 -20.67 3.69 14.01
C ASN A 758 -22.15 3.90 14.27
N GLU A 759 -22.48 4.92 15.04
CA GLU A 759 -23.86 5.32 15.30
C GLU A 759 -23.96 6.83 15.19
N THR A 760 -25.03 7.30 14.59
CA THR A 760 -25.33 8.71 14.43
C THR A 760 -26.80 8.94 14.75
N THR A 761 -27.05 9.77 15.75
CA THR A 761 -28.40 10.16 16.18
C THR A 761 -28.63 11.63 15.88
N THR A 762 -29.75 11.95 15.23
CA THR A 762 -30.17 13.33 14.95
C THR A 762 -31.39 13.67 15.79
N ASP A 763 -31.34 14.77 16.56
CA ASP A 763 -32.45 15.25 17.38
C ASP A 763 -33.49 15.96 16.50
N ALA A 764 -34.70 15.37 16.42
CA ALA A 764 -35.76 15.87 15.57
C ALA A 764 -36.39 17.18 16.07
N SER A 765 -36.16 17.57 17.32
CA SER A 765 -36.81 18.74 17.93
C SER A 765 -36.35 20.09 17.37
N THR A 766 -35.21 20.11 16.67
CA THR A 766 -34.61 21.30 16.05
C THR A 766 -34.66 21.30 14.53
N SER A 767 -35.06 20.20 13.88
CA SER A 767 -35.03 20.07 12.42
C SER A 767 -36.40 20.40 11.79
N SER A 768 -36.42 21.23 10.75
CA SER A 768 -37.65 21.53 9.99
C SER A 768 -38.03 20.43 8.98
N PHE A 769 -37.17 19.42 8.84
CA PHE A 769 -37.18 18.45 7.73
C PHE A 769 -37.41 17.00 8.17
N PHE A 770 -37.09 16.64 9.41
CA PHE A 770 -37.29 15.30 9.98
C PHE A 770 -38.22 15.39 11.20
N ASN A 771 -39.36 14.71 11.15
CA ASN A 771 -40.34 14.66 12.25
C ASN A 771 -40.14 13.46 13.19
N THR A 772 -39.03 12.72 13.06
CA THR A 772 -38.68 11.56 13.88
C THR A 772 -37.19 11.57 14.18
N ASP A 773 -36.82 11.27 15.43
CA ASP A 773 -35.43 11.01 15.78
C ASP A 773 -34.92 9.89 14.88
N ASN A 774 -33.92 10.21 14.07
CA ASN A 774 -33.32 9.26 13.16
C ASN A 774 -32.01 8.79 13.78
N ASN A 775 -31.93 7.49 14.04
CA ASN A 775 -30.70 6.83 14.43
C ASN A 775 -30.22 5.99 13.25
N VAL A 776 -28.98 6.22 12.82
CA VAL A 776 -28.33 5.46 11.75
C VAL A 776 -27.14 4.73 12.34
N ARG A 777 -27.15 3.41 12.26
CA ARG A 777 -26.09 2.56 12.77
C ARG A 777 -25.47 1.72 11.67
N THR A 778 -24.15 1.55 11.78
CA THR A 778 -23.34 0.66 10.94
C THR A 778 -22.42 -0.19 11.82
N ASP A 779 -22.53 -1.52 11.69
CA ASP A 779 -21.67 -2.50 12.37
C ASP A 779 -20.83 -3.27 11.34
N GLY A 780 -19.51 -3.26 11.46
CA GLY A 780 -18.61 -3.98 10.58
C GLY A 780 -17.72 -4.97 11.31
N LEU A 781 -17.43 -6.10 10.67
CA LEU A 781 -16.52 -7.13 11.13
C LEU A 781 -15.67 -7.63 9.95
N TRP A 782 -14.36 -7.70 10.17
CA TRP A 782 -13.40 -8.30 9.26
C TRP A 782 -12.56 -9.32 10.01
N LEU A 783 -12.52 -10.55 9.51
CA LEU A 783 -11.70 -11.64 10.02
C LEU A 783 -10.82 -12.19 8.91
N THR A 784 -9.53 -12.32 9.19
CA THR A 784 -8.58 -13.05 8.35
C THR A 784 -7.93 -14.16 9.17
N VAL A 785 -7.86 -15.35 8.59
CA VAL A 785 -7.09 -16.48 9.12
C VAL A 785 -6.14 -16.94 8.04
N GLY A 786 -4.84 -16.81 8.29
CA GLY A 786 -3.80 -17.06 7.30
C GLY A 786 -2.81 -18.14 7.73
N TYR A 787 -2.35 -18.89 6.74
CA TYR A 787 -1.23 -19.81 6.83
C TYR A 787 -0.18 -19.44 5.79
N ALA A 788 1.03 -19.11 6.22
CA ALA A 788 2.15 -18.78 5.36
C ALA A 788 3.37 -19.63 5.70
N LYS A 789 3.95 -20.31 4.70
CA LYS A 789 5.16 -21.11 4.86
C LYS A 789 6.17 -20.78 3.78
N THR A 790 7.36 -20.36 4.19
CA THR A 790 8.54 -20.27 3.32
C THR A 790 9.39 -21.52 3.49
N SER A 791 9.86 -22.10 2.38
CA SER A 791 10.79 -23.23 2.39
C SER A 791 11.84 -23.10 1.29
N GLY A 792 12.90 -23.90 1.36
CA GLY A 792 14.03 -23.79 0.45
C GLY A 792 14.91 -22.57 0.69
N ARG A 793 15.90 -22.39 -0.16
CA ARG A 793 16.83 -21.25 -0.15
C ARG A 793 16.91 -20.66 -1.55
N PRO A 794 17.14 -19.35 -1.69
CA PRO A 794 17.41 -18.75 -2.98
C PRO A 794 18.59 -19.42 -3.67
N TYR A 795 18.59 -19.46 -5.00
CA TYR A 795 19.72 -20.00 -5.73
C TYR A 795 20.96 -19.10 -5.54
N PRO A 796 22.10 -19.64 -5.10
CA PRO A 796 23.33 -18.87 -4.99
C PRO A 796 23.89 -18.64 -6.40
N ASN A 797 24.22 -17.41 -6.76
CA ASN A 797 24.97 -17.15 -7.98
C ASN A 797 26.47 -17.27 -7.69
N PHE A 798 27.15 -18.21 -8.34
CA PHE A 798 28.61 -18.37 -8.28
C PHE A 798 29.25 -17.55 -9.40
N GLY A 799 30.04 -16.54 -9.07
CA GLY A 799 30.70 -15.64 -10.04
C GLY A 799 30.30 -14.17 -9.90
N ILE A 800 30.94 -13.31 -10.70
CA ILE A 800 30.59 -11.90 -10.84
C ILE A 800 29.52 -11.77 -11.93
N GLN A 801 28.54 -10.90 -11.73
CA GLN A 801 27.51 -10.64 -12.74
C GLN A 801 28.11 -9.81 -13.89
N ASN A 802 28.65 -10.49 -14.91
CA ASN A 802 29.31 -9.87 -16.06
C ASN A 802 28.40 -9.76 -17.29
N GLY A 803 27.41 -10.64 -17.44
CA GLY A 803 26.36 -10.54 -18.45
C GLY A 803 25.04 -9.96 -17.90
N SER A 804 24.13 -9.64 -18.82
CA SER A 804 22.97 -8.82 -18.50
C SER A 804 21.84 -9.60 -17.81
N SER A 805 21.67 -10.92 -18.06
CA SER A 805 20.55 -11.72 -17.53
C SER A 805 20.70 -13.25 -17.62
N GLY A 806 20.39 -13.96 -16.53
CA GLY A 806 20.31 -15.44 -16.48
C GLY A 806 21.55 -16.16 -15.94
N SER A 807 21.50 -17.50 -15.95
CA SER A 807 22.60 -18.36 -15.46
C SER A 807 22.78 -19.62 -16.30
N GLY A 808 23.98 -20.19 -16.23
CA GLY A 808 24.39 -21.47 -16.78
C GLY A 808 25.25 -22.23 -15.77
N GLY A 809 26.24 -22.96 -16.25
CA GLY A 809 27.25 -23.61 -15.41
C GLY A 809 28.63 -23.60 -16.06
N ILE A 810 29.65 -23.90 -15.26
CA ILE A 810 30.99 -24.21 -15.73
C ILE A 810 31.36 -25.57 -15.19
N SER A 811 31.85 -26.47 -16.03
CA SER A 811 32.38 -27.75 -15.58
C SER A 811 33.64 -28.12 -16.33
N GLY A 812 34.49 -28.94 -15.74
CA GLY A 812 35.64 -29.47 -16.45
C GLY A 812 36.39 -30.48 -15.63
N VAL A 813 37.54 -30.90 -16.13
CA VAL A 813 38.40 -31.88 -15.49
C VAL A 813 39.84 -31.39 -15.40
N VAL A 814 40.51 -31.79 -14.32
CA VAL A 814 41.95 -31.64 -14.13
C VAL A 814 42.60 -33.01 -14.34
N PHE A 815 43.56 -33.11 -15.24
CA PHE A 815 44.20 -34.38 -15.63
C PHE A 815 45.70 -34.18 -15.88
N PHE A 816 46.46 -35.28 -15.78
CA PHE A 816 47.88 -35.28 -16.10
C PHE A 816 48.08 -35.46 -17.61
N ASP A 817 48.62 -34.43 -18.25
CA ASP A 817 48.94 -34.38 -19.67
C ASP A 817 50.42 -34.76 -19.86
N GLU A 818 50.66 -36.07 -19.91
CA GLU A 818 52.02 -36.63 -20.01
C GLU A 818 52.64 -36.39 -21.39
N ASN A 819 51.83 -36.20 -22.43
CA ASN A 819 52.28 -36.04 -23.81
C ASN A 819 52.31 -34.56 -24.28
N ARG A 820 51.84 -33.63 -23.43
CA ARG A 820 51.76 -32.17 -23.63
C ARG A 820 50.92 -31.76 -24.84
N ASP A 821 49.83 -32.48 -25.13
CA ASP A 821 48.95 -32.17 -26.25
C ASP A 821 47.71 -31.34 -25.88
N GLY A 822 47.48 -31.13 -24.57
CA GLY A 822 46.38 -30.34 -24.00
C GLY A 822 45.00 -30.98 -24.12
N ILE A 823 44.90 -32.18 -24.70
CA ILE A 823 43.64 -32.88 -24.97
C ILE A 823 43.60 -34.14 -24.12
N ARG A 824 42.54 -34.28 -23.31
CA ARG A 824 42.38 -35.48 -22.49
C ARG A 824 42.31 -36.76 -23.33
N GLN A 825 43.25 -37.67 -23.14
CA GLN A 825 43.33 -38.97 -23.82
C GLN A 825 42.93 -40.16 -22.94
N VAL A 826 42.63 -41.28 -23.59
CA VAL A 826 42.36 -42.56 -22.90
C VAL A 826 43.67 -43.11 -22.33
N GLY A 827 43.84 -43.00 -21.02
CA GLY A 827 45.05 -43.46 -20.30
C GLY A 827 45.59 -42.43 -19.32
N GLU A 828 45.23 -41.16 -19.51
CA GLU A 828 45.62 -40.06 -18.63
C GLU A 828 44.86 -40.09 -17.30
N LYS A 829 45.61 -39.94 -16.21
CA LYS A 829 45.07 -39.97 -14.85
C LYS A 829 44.43 -38.62 -14.51
N LEU A 830 43.36 -38.68 -13.72
CA LEU A 830 42.61 -37.50 -13.27
C LEU A 830 43.11 -37.07 -11.89
N VAL A 831 43.04 -35.77 -11.60
CA VAL A 831 43.60 -35.19 -10.36
C VAL A 831 42.50 -34.80 -9.40
N GLN A 832 42.43 -35.49 -8.27
CA GLN A 832 41.45 -35.26 -7.21
C GLN A 832 41.95 -34.26 -6.16
N GLY A 833 41.02 -33.51 -5.56
CA GLY A 833 41.24 -32.70 -4.36
C GLY A 833 41.84 -31.31 -4.61
N VAL A 834 42.07 -30.94 -5.86
CA VAL A 834 42.69 -29.66 -6.25
C VAL A 834 41.64 -28.55 -6.26
N VAL A 835 42.01 -27.37 -5.77
CA VAL A 835 41.12 -26.19 -5.73
C VAL A 835 41.19 -25.43 -7.06
N LEU A 836 40.01 -25.08 -7.57
CA LEU A 836 39.81 -24.10 -8.62
C LEU A 836 39.12 -22.87 -8.04
N LEU A 837 39.38 -21.71 -8.64
CA LEU A 837 38.86 -20.41 -8.27
C LEU A 837 38.15 -19.78 -9.47
N LEU A 838 36.84 -19.56 -9.34
CA LEU A 838 36.02 -18.79 -10.27
C LEU A 838 36.00 -17.31 -9.85
N ASP A 839 36.35 -16.42 -10.79
CA ASP A 839 36.43 -14.97 -10.65
C ASP A 839 37.23 -14.52 -9.39
N GLY A 840 38.23 -15.33 -9.03
CA GLY A 840 39.11 -15.09 -7.89
C GLY A 840 38.44 -15.18 -6.50
N ARG A 841 37.18 -15.61 -6.41
CA ARG A 841 36.41 -15.58 -5.14
C ARG A 841 35.70 -16.88 -4.80
N TYR A 842 35.23 -17.63 -5.78
CA TYR A 842 34.42 -18.82 -5.55
C TYR A 842 35.26 -20.07 -5.75
N GLU A 843 35.31 -20.94 -4.75
CA GLU A 843 36.15 -22.14 -4.78
C GLU A 843 35.35 -23.38 -5.16
N ALA A 844 35.92 -24.27 -5.96
CA ALA A 844 35.46 -25.64 -6.17
C ALA A 844 36.65 -26.61 -6.05
N ARG A 845 36.41 -27.81 -5.52
CA ARG A 845 37.43 -28.86 -5.43
C ARG A 845 37.12 -29.99 -6.41
N THR A 846 38.16 -30.55 -7.03
CA THR A 846 37.97 -31.69 -7.93
C THR A 846 37.57 -32.96 -7.17
N ASP A 847 36.61 -33.70 -7.72
CA ASP A 847 36.12 -34.96 -7.17
C ASP A 847 37.09 -36.14 -7.44
N ASN A 848 36.67 -37.35 -7.08
CA ASN A 848 37.45 -38.59 -7.31
C ASN A 848 37.64 -38.96 -8.80
N ARG A 849 36.99 -38.24 -9.71
CA ARG A 849 37.19 -38.32 -11.16
C ARG A 849 37.85 -37.05 -11.70
N GLY A 850 38.47 -36.25 -10.84
CA GLY A 850 39.13 -34.99 -11.20
C GLY A 850 38.19 -33.93 -11.77
N ARG A 851 36.87 -34.08 -11.61
CA ARG A 851 35.86 -33.17 -12.14
C ARG A 851 35.56 -32.06 -11.15
N PHE A 852 35.36 -30.85 -11.64
CA PHE A 852 34.81 -29.73 -10.87
C PHE A 852 33.58 -29.14 -11.57
N GLU A 853 32.69 -28.51 -10.81
CA GLU A 853 31.49 -27.85 -11.32
C GLU A 853 31.14 -26.59 -10.52
N TYR A 854 30.78 -25.52 -11.24
CA TYR A 854 30.13 -24.33 -10.71
C TYR A 854 28.73 -24.23 -11.30
N ARG A 855 27.70 -24.23 -10.45
CA ARG A 855 26.31 -24.13 -10.91
C ARG A 855 25.37 -23.60 -9.82
N PRO A 856 24.57 -22.53 -10.06
CA PRO A 856 24.53 -21.71 -11.27
C PRO A 856 25.67 -20.66 -11.33
N VAL A 857 26.15 -20.38 -12.53
CA VAL A 857 27.07 -19.27 -12.85
C VAL A 857 26.31 -18.23 -13.67
N PRO A 858 26.35 -16.92 -13.36
CA PRO A 858 25.77 -15.90 -14.22
C PRO A 858 26.18 -16.08 -15.69
N SER A 859 25.31 -15.74 -16.65
CA SER A 859 25.76 -15.71 -18.04
C SER A 859 26.76 -14.58 -18.24
N GLY A 860 27.75 -14.76 -19.12
CA GLY A 860 28.79 -13.79 -19.42
C GLY A 860 30.18 -14.41 -19.47
N SER A 861 31.20 -13.55 -19.60
CA SER A 861 32.60 -13.98 -19.55
C SER A 861 33.05 -14.12 -18.10
N HIS A 862 33.70 -15.24 -17.79
CA HIS A 862 34.21 -15.58 -16.47
C HIS A 862 35.65 -16.07 -16.55
N HIS A 863 36.38 -15.99 -15.45
CA HIS A 863 37.76 -16.48 -15.38
C HIS A 863 37.88 -17.59 -14.34
N VAL A 864 38.40 -18.74 -14.77
CA VAL A 864 38.67 -19.89 -13.89
C VAL A 864 40.17 -20.08 -13.75
N ARG A 865 40.67 -20.12 -12.52
CA ARG A 865 42.08 -20.32 -12.21
C ARG A 865 42.26 -21.56 -11.34
N LEU A 866 43.29 -22.36 -11.64
CA LEU A 866 43.71 -23.45 -10.78
C LEU A 866 44.60 -22.91 -9.63
N ALA A 867 44.40 -23.37 -8.40
CA ALA A 867 45.31 -23.07 -7.31
C ALA A 867 46.54 -23.99 -7.40
N VAL A 868 47.57 -23.53 -8.12
CA VAL A 868 48.81 -24.28 -8.38
C VAL A 868 49.52 -24.71 -7.09
N GLU A 869 49.33 -23.97 -6.00
CA GLU A 869 49.86 -24.27 -4.65
C GLU A 869 49.38 -25.62 -4.09
N ASP A 870 48.23 -26.11 -4.55
CA ASP A 870 47.64 -27.39 -4.12
C ASP A 870 48.08 -28.59 -5.00
N LEU A 871 48.93 -28.36 -6.01
CA LEU A 871 49.37 -29.42 -6.92
C LEU A 871 50.53 -30.26 -6.35
N PRO A 872 50.50 -31.59 -6.52
CA PRO A 872 51.63 -32.44 -6.15
C PRO A 872 52.81 -32.21 -7.10
N LEU A 873 53.99 -31.88 -6.55
CA LEU A 873 55.23 -31.86 -7.33
C LEU A 873 55.49 -33.25 -7.96
N PRO A 874 55.99 -33.33 -9.21
CA PRO A 874 56.55 -32.26 -10.04
C PRO A 874 55.55 -31.65 -11.05
N TRP A 875 54.24 -31.66 -10.78
CA TRP A 875 53.21 -31.22 -11.73
C TRP A 875 52.83 -29.75 -11.57
N GLY A 876 52.58 -29.09 -12.70
CA GLY A 876 52.18 -27.68 -12.79
C GLY A 876 51.41 -27.38 -14.07
N LEU A 877 51.19 -26.10 -14.38
CA LEU A 877 50.60 -25.63 -15.62
C LEU A 877 51.68 -24.99 -16.50
N ASP A 878 51.57 -25.15 -17.83
CA ASP A 878 52.41 -24.42 -18.80
C ASP A 878 52.09 -22.90 -18.79
N ASP A 879 50.83 -22.55 -18.54
CA ASP A 879 50.35 -21.17 -18.35
C ASP A 879 49.46 -21.10 -17.10
N GLU A 880 49.88 -20.32 -16.11
CA GLU A 880 49.12 -20.10 -14.87
C GLU A 880 48.03 -19.02 -15.01
N SER A 881 47.92 -18.40 -16.19
CA SER A 881 46.89 -17.39 -16.47
C SER A 881 45.48 -17.99 -16.32
N PRO A 882 44.51 -17.22 -15.78
CA PRO A 882 43.13 -17.68 -15.68
C PRO A 882 42.54 -18.01 -17.06
N VAL A 883 41.88 -19.16 -17.17
CA VAL A 883 41.15 -19.56 -18.38
C VAL A 883 39.86 -18.75 -18.47
N GLN A 884 39.69 -17.98 -19.54
CA GLN A 884 38.45 -17.26 -19.83
C GLN A 884 37.40 -18.21 -20.42
N VAL A 885 36.19 -18.18 -19.86
CA VAL A 885 35.08 -19.06 -20.24
C VAL A 885 33.82 -18.22 -20.42
N ASP A 886 33.14 -18.37 -21.57
CA ASP A 886 31.86 -17.70 -21.82
C ASP A 886 30.69 -18.61 -21.46
N VAL A 887 29.97 -18.24 -20.41
CA VAL A 887 28.77 -18.96 -19.94
C VAL A 887 27.54 -18.41 -20.65
N ARG A 888 26.81 -19.30 -21.33
CA ARG A 888 25.51 -18.98 -21.94
C ARG A 888 24.35 -19.47 -21.07
N VAL A 889 23.22 -18.76 -21.13
CA VAL A 889 22.00 -19.14 -20.38
C VAL A 889 21.65 -20.60 -20.61
N ARG A 890 21.46 -21.35 -19.51
CA ARG A 890 21.14 -22.80 -19.46
C ARG A 890 22.20 -23.74 -20.04
N GLN A 891 23.35 -23.22 -20.50
CA GLN A 891 24.44 -24.06 -21.01
C GLN A 891 25.51 -24.26 -19.94
N THR A 892 26.25 -25.36 -20.08
CA THR A 892 27.45 -25.60 -19.28
C THR A 892 28.66 -25.37 -20.17
N ALA A 893 29.50 -24.42 -19.81
CA ALA A 893 30.75 -24.17 -20.50
C ALA A 893 31.84 -25.10 -19.95
N GLU A 894 32.74 -25.54 -20.82
CA GLU A 894 33.79 -26.50 -20.47
C GLU A 894 35.13 -25.78 -20.24
N ALA A 895 35.84 -26.14 -19.16
CA ALA A 895 37.17 -25.61 -18.85
C ALA A 895 38.07 -26.71 -18.29
N ASN A 896 38.95 -27.24 -19.13
CA ASN A 896 39.84 -28.33 -18.74
C ASN A 896 41.25 -27.80 -18.42
N PHE A 897 41.91 -28.43 -17.45
CA PHE A 897 43.23 -28.04 -16.98
C PHE A 897 44.21 -29.21 -17.14
N PRO A 898 45.00 -29.25 -18.22
CA PRO A 898 46.07 -30.22 -18.42
C PRO A 898 47.26 -29.87 -17.53
N LEU A 899 47.71 -30.82 -16.71
CA LEU A 899 48.90 -30.66 -15.88
C LEU A 899 50.12 -31.27 -16.56
N VAL A 900 51.18 -30.50 -16.65
CA VAL A 900 52.46 -30.93 -17.22
C VAL A 900 53.52 -31.05 -16.13
N ARG A 901 54.54 -31.86 -16.37
CA ARG A 901 55.71 -31.93 -15.49
C ARG A 901 56.59 -30.69 -15.67
N VAL A 902 56.93 -30.03 -14.56
CA VAL A 902 57.72 -28.78 -14.52
C VAL A 902 59.24 -29.03 -14.58
N ASP A 903 59.67 -30.30 -14.47
CA ASP A 903 61.08 -30.72 -14.45
C ASP A 903 61.65 -31.10 -15.84
N GLN A 904 60.93 -30.77 -16.92
CA GLN A 904 61.32 -30.96 -18.32
C GLN A 904 61.03 -29.70 -19.13
#